data_AF-A0A9P5W0Z5-F1
#
_entry.id   AF-A0A9P5W0Z5-F1
#
_cell.length_a   1.000
_cell.length_b   1.000
_cell.length_c   1.000
_cell.angle_alpha   90.00
_cell.angle_beta   90.00
_cell.angle_gamma   90.00
#
_symmetry.space_group_name_H-M   'P 1'
#
loop_
_entity.id
_entity.type
_entity.pdbx_description
1 polymer ?
#
loop_
_entity_poly.entity_id
_entity_poly.type
_entity_poly.pdbx_seq_one_letter_code
_entity_poly.pdbx_strand_id
1 'polypeptide(L)'
;MPMGRSVAFRYLDLLEQEELTNFIFTETVLLRLHNEDKTRTYRSLRRITRDSRRSSIVFCNEHCEGATVVREPKETLDHRDWRALNQAASWYRRHLLKSVPIILLSEKFKQEDLPTSHDDGITVMSLKEYLDTFWPFNMVLHELLDSLKEAILEEDLEEPNQGTATSKKGHGVTGYQEYKPMSELEAGVKSERFFQGIFRVRANHRDQAFIRGDANIGEIVIVGNEHRNRAVHGDVVVVELLDRGSWIAPSTHISYNPEEVHAAADDEEELANQHRLREVKPTGRVVGVISRNWQPYVATLQKGADRDSGSFHMVVPLNPVLPRIRIRHHDPKALADQRIVVRIDSWPCSSVYPNGHYVRTIGPIHELDTEISAILIEHGISVSQTTQGFSAASLKEMPINTPERPWTPDPAELMKRRDMRKHTVFSIDPPNCQDIDDAISIREIENDRIEFGVHIADVSYFVKESSQTDLEAMSRGTTVYLSDRRFDMLPKVLSEQLCSLRHRVDRYAMSVIWTLDSEANVINTWFGRTVIRSACEMEYEQAQQILDGMNVIPGLDAKLSKQLKPSVILLAKTMRKVRARRVANGALELASSEVKFKFKEEDGGISGIQPKQPLEIHRIIEEAMVMANAAVAKRIYDGFQDSALLRNHPPPIQNHFKMLLVAAESKGFTIDTSSNLALATSLRECAAKSEGDEEFVRLLMAMTTMAMSEASYISSGSRPVNEFTHYGLALEYYTHFTSPIRRYADLVVHRQLLACILRDAPLSPSGALVPSSEGLRNDTKMRQVADHLNRKNRESKLAQRDSTELFQTLYVLQKTRGQSPNDDDDDDTGGEVPLVETGIIAEIRENGFFVFLPRLGVKGPVYLKISSGDVILPLSALSGSRPDSSDGNRDHLVKVTGCDLETDHLTRITVRVPEALMGEYPSALTNTVEFRLFDTVRVALRLRKSYEHRHSIYLRLIGLEQGPTKESTTPAPGHRIGTRLSVESKELDSPSKQDSGETNRVPAWSAALTPLIRREQQQPQQQQPQQGRYQQQQRQRQQQQRQQQRPKTTTRKVIRRKPEELSPDDPYLQTHMDYSLYNLIEWFDRFHIIESDNY
;
A
#
# COMPACT_ATOMS: atom_id res chain seq x y z
N MET A 1 7.84 -45.98 -0.15
CA MET A 1 7.20 -44.66 -0.15
C MET A 1 7.24 -44.13 1.27
N PRO A 2 7.67 -42.88 1.52
CA PRO A 2 7.60 -42.29 2.86
C PRO A 2 6.13 -41.98 3.19
N MET A 3 5.36 -43.00 3.58
CA MET A 3 3.90 -42.98 3.80
C MET A 3 3.54 -42.58 5.25
N GLY A 4 3.79 -41.33 5.65
CA GLY A 4 3.53 -40.88 7.03
C GLY A 4 2.76 -39.57 7.21
N ARG A 5 2.64 -38.70 6.20
CA ARG A 5 2.09 -37.34 6.38
C ARG A 5 0.58 -37.27 6.10
N SER A 6 -0.15 -36.53 6.92
CA SER A 6 -1.62 -36.39 6.82
C SER A 6 -2.07 -35.62 5.56
N VAL A 7 -3.33 -35.83 5.14
CA VAL A 7 -3.98 -35.05 4.05
C VAL A 7 -3.91 -33.55 4.34
N ALA A 8 -4.12 -33.16 5.60
CA ALA A 8 -4.10 -31.77 6.04
C ALA A 8 -2.72 -31.11 5.87
N PHE A 9 -1.63 -31.90 5.93
CA PHE A 9 -0.29 -31.43 5.62
C PHE A 9 -0.07 -31.30 4.10
N ARG A 10 -0.34 -32.39 3.37
CA ARG A 10 0.01 -32.51 1.94
C ARG A 10 -0.83 -31.61 1.03
N TYR A 11 -2.08 -31.35 1.40
CA TYR A 11 -3.04 -30.61 0.57
C TYR A 11 -3.57 -29.34 1.25
N LEU A 12 -2.76 -28.72 2.11
CA LEU A 12 -3.15 -27.50 2.83
C LEU A 12 -3.68 -26.42 1.89
N ASP A 13 -3.06 -26.27 0.73
CA ASP A 13 -3.36 -25.20 -0.23
C ASP A 13 -4.74 -25.40 -0.88
N LEU A 14 -5.18 -26.64 -1.03
CA LEU A 14 -6.55 -26.96 -1.40
C LEU A 14 -7.52 -26.69 -0.24
N LEU A 15 -7.16 -27.10 0.98
CA LEU A 15 -7.98 -26.82 2.18
C LEU A 15 -8.09 -25.32 2.49
N GLU A 16 -7.19 -24.48 1.99
CA GLU A 16 -7.27 -23.02 2.11
C GLU A 16 -8.29 -22.39 1.17
N GLN A 17 -8.73 -23.08 0.10
CA GLN A 17 -9.71 -22.56 -0.87
C GLN A 17 -11.07 -22.27 -0.20
N GLU A 18 -11.67 -21.13 -0.51
CA GLU A 18 -12.86 -20.61 0.20
C GLU A 18 -14.12 -21.46 -0.04
N GLU A 19 -14.17 -22.15 -1.18
CA GLU A 19 -15.22 -23.06 -1.61
C GLU A 19 -15.35 -24.27 -0.67
N LEU A 20 -14.23 -24.71 -0.09
CA LEU A 20 -14.20 -25.88 0.78
C LEU A 20 -14.46 -25.48 2.24
N THR A 21 -15.67 -25.78 2.72
CA THR A 21 -16.16 -25.41 4.06
C THR A 21 -16.59 -26.65 4.85
N ASN A 22 -16.93 -26.46 6.13
CA ASN A 22 -17.46 -27.52 7.03
C ASN A 22 -16.47 -28.65 7.34
N PHE A 23 -15.17 -28.35 7.46
CA PHE A 23 -14.19 -29.35 7.86
C PHE A 23 -14.22 -29.61 9.37
N ILE A 24 -14.15 -30.88 9.75
CA ILE A 24 -13.94 -31.30 11.15
C ILE A 24 -12.49 -31.78 11.27
N PHE A 25 -11.65 -30.99 11.95
CA PHE A 25 -10.28 -31.39 12.26
C PHE A 25 -10.24 -32.03 13.64
N THR A 26 -9.81 -33.30 13.73
CA THR A 26 -9.66 -33.95 15.02
C THR A 26 -8.42 -33.48 15.76
N GLU A 27 -8.46 -33.52 17.09
CA GLU A 27 -7.32 -33.22 17.93
C GLU A 27 -6.15 -34.18 17.69
N THR A 28 -6.42 -35.45 17.36
CA THR A 28 -5.38 -36.40 16.91
C THR A 28 -4.57 -35.84 15.74
N VAL A 29 -5.24 -35.32 14.70
CA VAL A 29 -4.58 -34.74 13.52
C VAL A 29 -3.81 -33.48 13.89
N LEU A 30 -4.38 -32.61 14.73
CA LEU A 30 -3.71 -31.39 15.17
C LEU A 30 -2.48 -31.66 16.04
N LEU A 31 -2.53 -32.65 16.93
CA LEU A 31 -1.40 -33.05 17.76
C LEU A 31 -0.29 -33.66 16.90
N ARG A 32 -0.65 -34.47 15.89
CA ARG A 32 0.30 -35.02 14.93
C ARG A 32 1.01 -33.91 14.17
N LEU A 33 0.24 -32.96 13.62
CA LEU A 33 0.78 -31.78 12.94
C LEU A 33 1.61 -30.92 13.88
N HIS A 34 1.20 -30.71 15.13
CA HIS A 34 1.99 -29.92 16.07
C HIS A 34 3.36 -30.54 16.37
N ASN A 35 3.48 -31.87 16.31
CA ASN A 35 4.72 -32.57 16.55
C ASN A 35 5.60 -32.69 15.30
N GLU A 36 4.99 -32.92 14.12
CA GLU A 36 5.70 -33.07 12.84
C GLU A 36 6.02 -31.71 12.17
N ASP A 37 5.14 -30.73 12.34
CA ASP A 37 5.19 -29.42 11.72
C ASP A 37 4.60 -28.32 12.63
N LYS A 38 5.45 -27.74 13.50
CA LYS A 38 5.09 -26.59 14.34
C LYS A 38 4.80 -25.30 13.56
N THR A 39 4.75 -25.34 12.22
CA THR A 39 4.84 -24.18 11.34
C THR A 39 3.50 -23.81 10.66
N ARG A 40 3.54 -23.50 9.36
CA ARG A 40 2.50 -22.93 8.51
C ARG A 40 1.21 -23.74 8.57
N THR A 41 1.28 -25.06 8.47
CA THR A 41 0.10 -25.94 8.42
C THR A 41 -0.77 -25.79 9.66
N TYR A 42 -0.17 -25.93 10.85
CA TYR A 42 -0.90 -25.77 12.11
C TYR A 42 -1.51 -24.37 12.25
N ARG A 43 -0.77 -23.32 11.88
CA ARG A 43 -1.27 -21.93 11.93
C ARG A 43 -2.42 -21.69 10.93
N SER A 44 -2.31 -22.22 9.72
CA SER A 44 -3.35 -22.13 8.69
C SER A 44 -4.61 -22.89 9.11
N LEU A 45 -4.50 -24.11 9.66
CA LEU A 45 -5.66 -24.85 10.18
C LEU A 45 -6.33 -24.13 11.36
N ARG A 46 -5.53 -23.56 12.27
CA ARG A 46 -6.05 -22.71 13.35
C ARG A 46 -6.74 -21.46 12.82
N ARG A 47 -6.25 -20.88 11.71
CA ARG A 47 -6.92 -19.76 11.03
C ARG A 47 -8.24 -20.20 10.41
N ILE A 48 -8.26 -21.31 9.68
CA ILE A 48 -9.47 -21.88 9.06
C ILE A 48 -10.54 -22.17 10.11
N THR A 49 -10.16 -22.75 11.27
CA THR A 49 -11.09 -23.11 12.34
C THR A 49 -11.53 -21.95 13.23
N ARG A 50 -10.76 -20.85 13.26
CA ARG A 50 -11.18 -19.61 13.93
C ARG A 50 -12.04 -18.73 13.05
N ASP A 51 -11.94 -18.91 11.74
CA ASP A 51 -12.77 -18.20 10.77
C ASP A 51 -14.16 -18.84 10.74
N SER A 52 -15.11 -18.22 11.44
CA SER A 52 -16.50 -18.68 11.47
C SER A 52 -17.13 -18.78 10.08
N ARG A 53 -16.63 -18.03 9.09
CA ARG A 53 -17.12 -18.09 7.70
C ARG A 53 -16.87 -19.45 7.06
N ARG A 54 -15.84 -20.18 7.51
CA ARG A 54 -15.51 -21.52 7.00
C ARG A 54 -16.37 -22.62 7.60
N SER A 55 -17.06 -22.35 8.71
CA SER A 55 -17.84 -23.35 9.48
C SER A 55 -17.05 -24.61 9.83
N SER A 56 -15.71 -24.50 9.90
CA SER A 56 -14.81 -25.59 10.21
C SER A 56 -14.46 -25.59 11.70
N ILE A 57 -14.42 -26.76 12.32
CA ILE A 57 -14.23 -26.90 13.78
C ILE A 57 -13.08 -27.82 14.12
N VAL A 58 -12.59 -27.68 15.36
CA VAL A 58 -11.70 -28.64 15.99
C VAL A 58 -12.50 -29.53 16.92
N PHE A 59 -12.42 -30.85 16.73
CA PHE A 59 -13.02 -31.82 17.63
C PHE A 59 -11.98 -32.47 18.54
N CYS A 60 -12.08 -32.24 19.84
CA CYS A 60 -11.22 -32.81 20.88
C CYS A 60 -11.54 -34.28 21.16
N ASN A 61 -11.34 -35.15 20.16
CA ASN A 61 -11.68 -36.56 20.22
C ASN A 61 -10.87 -37.33 21.27
N GLU A 62 -9.64 -36.91 21.58
CA GLU A 62 -8.77 -37.56 22.57
C GLU A 62 -9.35 -37.47 23.99
N HIS A 63 -10.10 -36.40 24.27
CA HIS A 63 -10.73 -36.13 25.56
C HIS A 63 -12.24 -36.40 25.57
N CYS A 64 -12.80 -36.90 24.48
CA CYS A 64 -14.23 -37.17 24.36
C CYS A 64 -14.54 -38.65 24.64
N GLU A 65 -15.39 -38.89 25.64
CA GLU A 65 -15.85 -40.23 25.98
C GLU A 65 -16.61 -40.86 24.81
N GLY A 66 -16.21 -42.07 24.42
CA GLY A 66 -16.76 -42.77 23.26
C GLY A 66 -16.16 -42.35 21.91
N ALA A 67 -15.25 -41.36 21.86
CA ALA A 67 -14.44 -41.03 20.67
C ALA A 67 -12.94 -41.33 20.87
N THR A 68 -12.47 -41.38 22.11
CA THR A 68 -11.06 -41.65 22.47
C THR A 68 -10.66 -43.11 22.24
N VAL A 69 -9.38 -43.35 21.90
CA VAL A 69 -8.82 -44.69 21.68
C VAL A 69 -7.46 -44.85 22.37
N VAL A 70 -7.26 -46.00 23.02
CA VAL A 70 -5.98 -46.38 23.65
C VAL A 70 -5.14 -47.18 22.67
N ARG A 71 -3.84 -46.87 22.58
CA ARG A 71 -2.91 -47.57 21.69
C ARG A 71 -2.77 -49.04 22.09
N GLU A 72 -2.91 -49.93 21.12
CA GLU A 72 -2.80 -51.38 21.32
C GLU A 72 -1.33 -51.85 21.31
N PRO A 73 -1.01 -52.99 21.97
CA PRO A 73 0.33 -53.55 21.94
C PRO A 73 0.78 -53.86 20.50
N LYS A 74 1.97 -53.37 20.11
CA LYS A 74 2.57 -53.50 18.76
C LYS A 74 1.85 -52.72 17.63
N GLU A 75 0.86 -51.89 17.95
CA GLU A 75 0.20 -51.00 16.97
C GLU A 75 1.15 -49.84 16.60
N THR A 76 1.26 -49.52 15.31
CA THR A 76 1.99 -48.31 14.87
C THR A 76 1.17 -47.06 15.19
N LEU A 77 1.84 -45.90 15.30
CA LEU A 77 1.12 -44.64 15.55
C LEU A 77 0.08 -44.34 14.47
N ASP A 78 0.41 -44.58 13.20
CA ASP A 78 -0.52 -44.34 12.08
C ASP A 78 -1.80 -45.20 12.14
N HIS A 79 -1.69 -46.47 12.53
CA HIS A 79 -2.86 -47.34 12.69
C HIS A 79 -3.71 -46.91 13.88
N ARG A 80 -3.06 -46.48 14.98
CA ARG A 80 -3.75 -45.92 16.13
C ARG A 80 -4.51 -44.64 15.76
N ASP A 81 -3.88 -43.74 15.02
CA ASP A 81 -4.47 -42.47 14.60
C ASP A 81 -5.64 -42.70 13.62
N TRP A 82 -5.51 -43.66 12.70
CA TRP A 82 -6.62 -44.11 11.84
C TRP A 82 -7.81 -44.63 12.65
N ARG A 83 -7.56 -45.49 13.65
CA ARG A 83 -8.60 -45.99 14.54
C ARG A 83 -9.27 -44.87 15.34
N ALA A 84 -8.50 -43.86 15.78
CA ALA A 84 -9.04 -42.67 16.44
C ALA A 84 -9.97 -41.87 15.52
N LEU A 85 -9.61 -41.69 14.25
CA LEU A 85 -10.45 -41.02 13.25
C LEU A 85 -11.75 -41.79 12.97
N ASN A 86 -11.67 -43.11 12.81
CA ASN A 86 -12.83 -43.96 12.60
C ASN A 86 -13.79 -43.92 13.80
N GLN A 87 -13.24 -43.95 15.02
CA GLN A 87 -14.02 -43.85 16.24
C GLN A 87 -14.67 -42.48 16.38
N ALA A 88 -13.96 -41.40 16.03
CA ALA A 88 -14.52 -40.05 16.00
C ALA A 88 -15.64 -39.90 14.96
N ALA A 89 -15.49 -40.45 13.75
CA ALA A 89 -16.54 -40.46 12.72
C ALA A 89 -17.78 -41.24 13.18
N SER A 90 -17.58 -42.42 13.78
CA SER A 90 -18.65 -43.24 14.35
C SER A 90 -19.36 -42.54 15.52
N TRP A 91 -18.62 -41.78 16.32
CA TRP A 91 -19.18 -40.95 17.37
C TRP A 91 -20.05 -39.82 16.79
N TYR A 92 -19.53 -39.06 15.82
CA TYR A 92 -20.28 -37.96 15.17
C TYR A 92 -21.55 -38.45 14.52
N ARG A 93 -21.47 -39.56 13.78
CA ARG A 93 -22.62 -40.17 13.12
C ARG A 93 -23.72 -40.53 14.11
N ARG A 94 -23.36 -41.14 15.25
CA ARG A 94 -24.30 -41.46 16.34
C ARG A 94 -24.85 -40.21 17.01
N HIS A 95 -23.99 -39.23 17.28
CA HIS A 95 -24.36 -37.98 17.93
C HIS A 95 -25.37 -37.17 17.08
N LEU A 96 -25.19 -37.17 15.76
CA LEU A 96 -26.09 -36.54 14.80
C LEU A 96 -27.30 -37.42 14.41
N LEU A 97 -27.61 -38.45 15.20
CA LEU A 97 -28.76 -39.36 15.00
C LEU A 97 -28.79 -39.99 13.59
N LYS A 98 -27.61 -40.24 13.00
CA LYS A 98 -27.43 -40.77 11.64
C LYS A 98 -28.05 -39.91 10.53
N SER A 99 -28.31 -38.63 10.77
CA SER A 99 -28.90 -37.72 9.79
C SER A 99 -27.90 -37.23 8.73
N VAL A 100 -26.64 -37.01 9.11
CA VAL A 100 -25.60 -36.42 8.24
C VAL A 100 -24.49 -37.44 7.91
N PRO A 101 -24.20 -37.74 6.63
CA PRO A 101 -23.12 -38.65 6.26
C PRO A 101 -21.75 -38.06 6.65
N ILE A 102 -20.81 -38.92 7.03
CA ILE A 102 -19.46 -38.50 7.42
C ILE A 102 -18.47 -39.01 6.40
N ILE A 103 -17.64 -38.11 5.87
CA ILE A 103 -16.61 -38.43 4.88
C ILE A 103 -15.23 -38.30 5.56
N LEU A 104 -14.48 -39.38 5.54
CA LEU A 104 -13.09 -39.43 5.98
C LEU A 104 -12.17 -39.27 4.77
N LEU A 105 -11.38 -38.20 4.76
CA LEU A 105 -10.41 -37.94 3.70
C LEU A 105 -9.07 -38.62 4.02
N SER A 106 -8.63 -39.54 3.15
CA SER A 106 -7.42 -40.33 3.34
C SER A 106 -6.78 -40.71 2.01
N GLU A 107 -5.46 -40.52 1.89
CA GLU A 107 -4.66 -41.01 0.74
C GLU A 107 -4.03 -42.40 0.99
N LYS A 108 -4.08 -42.90 2.24
CA LYS A 108 -3.40 -44.15 2.65
C LYS A 108 -4.38 -45.29 2.88
N PHE A 109 -5.38 -45.05 3.72
CA PHE A 109 -6.45 -45.99 4.05
C PHE A 109 -7.63 -45.82 3.10
N LYS A 110 -8.28 -46.93 2.77
CA LYS A 110 -9.44 -47.04 1.88
C LYS A 110 -10.69 -47.47 2.65
N GLN A 111 -11.83 -47.52 1.97
CA GLN A 111 -13.10 -48.02 2.54
C GLN A 111 -12.95 -49.43 3.15
N GLU A 112 -12.14 -50.28 2.53
CA GLU A 112 -11.87 -51.66 2.95
C GLU A 112 -11.15 -51.74 4.31
N ASP A 113 -10.44 -50.67 4.71
CA ASP A 113 -9.70 -50.59 5.97
C ASP A 113 -10.58 -50.16 7.16
N LEU A 114 -11.87 -49.93 6.93
CA LEU A 114 -12.84 -49.73 8.01
C LEU A 114 -13.15 -51.05 8.72
N PRO A 115 -13.45 -51.03 10.03
CA PRO A 115 -13.89 -52.22 10.75
C PRO A 115 -15.14 -52.82 10.10
N THR A 116 -15.29 -54.14 10.11
CA THR A 116 -16.48 -54.82 9.52
C THR A 116 -17.80 -54.39 10.17
N SER A 117 -17.76 -53.81 11.37
CA SER A 117 -18.89 -53.25 12.11
C SER A 117 -19.07 -51.73 11.95
N HIS A 118 -18.54 -51.13 10.89
CA HIS A 118 -18.69 -49.68 10.63
C HIS A 118 -20.14 -49.30 10.27
N ASP A 119 -20.50 -48.04 10.52
CA ASP A 119 -21.82 -47.50 10.16
C ASP A 119 -21.87 -47.20 8.65
N ASP A 120 -22.93 -47.63 7.96
CA ASP A 120 -23.10 -47.46 6.50
C ASP A 120 -23.00 -46.00 6.02
N GLY A 121 -23.18 -45.02 6.92
CA GLY A 121 -23.07 -43.59 6.60
C GLY A 121 -21.66 -43.01 6.71
N ILE A 122 -20.62 -43.83 6.90
CA ILE A 122 -19.22 -43.40 6.91
C ILE A 122 -18.54 -43.84 5.62
N THR A 123 -18.02 -42.88 4.86
CA THR A 123 -17.31 -43.13 3.61
C THR A 123 -15.89 -42.63 3.68
N VAL A 124 -14.94 -43.42 3.20
CA VAL A 124 -13.53 -43.07 3.06
C VAL A 124 -13.29 -42.73 1.60
N MET A 125 -12.77 -41.53 1.35
CA MET A 125 -12.44 -41.05 0.01
C MET A 125 -11.02 -40.48 0.01
N SER A 126 -10.30 -40.69 -1.09
CA SER A 126 -9.17 -39.81 -1.43
C SER A 126 -9.68 -38.41 -1.74
N LEU A 127 -8.77 -37.42 -1.70
CA LEU A 127 -9.15 -36.05 -2.01
C LEU A 127 -9.61 -35.90 -3.47
N LYS A 128 -9.08 -36.72 -4.37
CA LYS A 128 -9.52 -36.80 -5.77
C LYS A 128 -10.96 -37.29 -5.88
N GLU A 129 -11.28 -38.42 -5.25
CA GLU A 129 -12.64 -38.97 -5.28
C GLU A 129 -13.65 -38.01 -4.67
N TYR A 130 -13.26 -37.31 -3.60
CA TYR A 130 -14.09 -36.26 -3.00
C TYR A 130 -14.38 -35.11 -3.99
N LEU A 131 -13.35 -34.56 -4.65
CA LEU A 131 -13.55 -33.49 -5.63
C LEU A 131 -14.32 -33.97 -6.87
N ASP A 132 -14.05 -35.18 -7.37
CA ASP A 132 -14.78 -35.77 -8.50
C ASP A 132 -16.28 -35.94 -8.17
N THR A 133 -16.60 -36.25 -6.91
CA THR A 133 -17.98 -36.49 -6.48
C THR A 133 -18.75 -35.20 -6.21
N PHE A 134 -18.14 -34.27 -5.45
CA PHE A 134 -18.84 -33.08 -4.94
C PHE A 134 -18.54 -31.80 -5.73
N TRP A 135 -17.44 -31.79 -6.48
CA TRP A 135 -16.95 -30.63 -7.24
C TRP A 135 -16.52 -30.99 -8.69
N PRO A 136 -17.27 -31.82 -9.44
CA PRO A 136 -16.83 -32.32 -10.76
C PRO A 136 -16.57 -31.22 -11.78
N PHE A 137 -17.24 -30.07 -11.65
CA PHE A 137 -17.14 -28.96 -12.60
C PHE A 137 -16.17 -27.85 -12.17
N ASN A 138 -15.56 -27.94 -10.99
CA ASN A 138 -14.63 -26.91 -10.52
C ASN A 138 -13.20 -27.22 -10.97
N MET A 139 -12.88 -26.83 -12.21
CA MET A 139 -11.59 -27.14 -12.83
C MET A 139 -10.39 -26.55 -12.09
N VAL A 140 -10.54 -25.39 -11.45
CA VAL A 140 -9.47 -24.77 -10.67
C VAL A 140 -9.04 -25.67 -9.49
N LEU A 141 -10.00 -26.27 -8.78
CA LEU A 141 -9.69 -27.20 -7.69
C LEU A 141 -9.02 -28.49 -8.19
N HIS A 142 -9.43 -28.99 -9.36
CA HIS A 142 -8.84 -30.19 -9.97
C HIS A 142 -7.42 -29.94 -10.46
N GLU A 143 -7.16 -28.83 -11.15
CA GLU A 143 -5.81 -28.45 -11.60
C GLU A 143 -4.85 -28.26 -10.41
N LEU A 144 -5.31 -27.61 -9.34
CA LEU A 144 -4.53 -27.44 -8.12
C LEU A 144 -4.23 -28.81 -7.46
N LEU A 145 -5.20 -29.72 -7.41
CA LEU A 145 -4.98 -31.06 -6.87
C LEU A 145 -3.91 -31.82 -7.66
N ASP A 146 -3.96 -31.76 -8.99
CA ASP A 146 -2.99 -32.43 -9.85
C ASP A 146 -1.59 -31.84 -9.68
N SER A 147 -1.47 -30.51 -9.62
CA SER A 147 -0.19 -29.85 -9.38
C SER A 147 0.40 -30.20 -8.00
N LEU A 148 -0.44 -30.27 -6.96
CA LEU A 148 -0.02 -30.70 -5.62
C LEU A 148 0.45 -32.15 -5.60
N LYS A 149 -0.25 -33.07 -6.29
CA LYS A 149 0.18 -34.48 -6.38
C LYS A 149 1.54 -34.62 -7.03
N GLU A 150 1.80 -33.84 -8.06
CA GLU A 150 3.10 -33.82 -8.73
C GLU A 150 4.22 -33.29 -7.82
N ALA A 151 3.95 -32.23 -7.06
CA ALA A 151 4.90 -31.68 -6.09
C ALA A 151 5.20 -32.66 -4.96
N ILE A 152 4.17 -33.32 -4.41
CA ILE A 152 4.31 -34.35 -3.37
C ILE A 152 5.13 -35.55 -3.89
N LEU A 153 4.88 -35.98 -5.13
CA LEU A 153 5.62 -37.09 -5.73
C LEU A 153 7.12 -36.76 -5.83
N GLU A 154 7.46 -35.52 -6.17
CA GLU A 154 8.84 -35.06 -6.25
C GLU A 154 9.50 -34.99 -4.87
N GLU A 155 8.81 -34.44 -3.86
CA GLU A 155 9.29 -34.44 -2.49
C GLU A 155 9.59 -35.87 -2.00
N ASP A 156 8.66 -36.82 -2.23
CA ASP A 156 8.81 -38.22 -1.83
C ASP A 156 9.97 -38.94 -2.56
N LEU A 157 10.36 -38.49 -3.77
CA LEU A 157 11.51 -38.99 -4.51
C LEU A 157 12.85 -38.38 -4.04
N GLU A 158 12.83 -37.19 -3.47
CA GLU A 158 14.01 -36.49 -2.94
C GLU A 158 14.39 -36.92 -1.51
N GLU A 159 13.41 -37.33 -0.68
CA GLU A 159 13.63 -37.77 0.71
C GLU A 159 14.59 -38.98 0.93
N PRO A 160 14.79 -39.97 0.03
CA PRO A 160 15.54 -41.20 0.36
C PRO A 160 17.05 -41.02 0.62
N ASN A 161 17.65 -39.87 0.34
CA ASN A 161 19.12 -39.71 0.36
C ASN A 161 19.70 -38.97 1.59
N GLN A 162 18.90 -38.60 2.58
CA GLN A 162 19.42 -37.90 3.77
C GLN A 162 20.11 -38.82 4.79
N GLY A 163 20.09 -40.14 4.59
CA GLY A 163 20.63 -41.13 5.51
C GLY A 163 21.57 -42.12 4.86
N THR A 164 22.65 -41.66 4.22
CA THR A 164 23.96 -42.32 3.99
C THR A 164 24.61 -41.78 2.71
N ALA A 165 25.18 -40.58 2.76
CA ALA A 165 26.14 -40.14 1.74
C ALA A 165 27.53 -40.09 2.36
N THR A 166 28.18 -41.25 2.45
CA THR A 166 29.64 -41.29 2.63
C THR A 166 30.28 -40.56 1.45
N SER A 167 30.96 -39.45 1.76
CA SER A 167 31.88 -38.69 0.92
C SER A 167 32.49 -39.50 -0.23
N LYS A 168 31.91 -39.40 -1.43
CA LYS A 168 32.65 -39.59 -2.68
C LYS A 168 33.07 -38.22 -3.17
N LYS A 169 34.29 -37.82 -2.78
CA LYS A 169 35.05 -36.78 -3.48
C LYS A 169 35.32 -37.28 -4.89
N GLY A 170 34.73 -36.62 -5.89
CA GLY A 170 35.02 -36.89 -7.30
C GLY A 170 33.96 -36.30 -8.22
N HIS A 171 34.26 -35.11 -8.74
CA HIS A 171 33.53 -34.29 -9.71
C HIS A 171 32.53 -33.27 -9.13
N GLY A 172 32.72 -32.01 -9.54
CA GLY A 172 32.16 -30.81 -8.93
C GLY A 172 30.64 -30.82 -8.90
N VAL A 173 30.07 -30.73 -7.69
CA VAL A 173 28.65 -30.47 -7.50
C VAL A 173 28.50 -28.98 -7.24
N THR A 174 27.94 -28.27 -8.22
CA THR A 174 27.49 -26.88 -8.14
C THR A 174 26.26 -26.79 -7.23
N GLY A 175 26.47 -26.85 -5.92
CA GLY A 175 25.38 -26.85 -4.93
C GLY A 175 25.60 -25.84 -3.81
N TYR A 176 24.51 -25.42 -3.17
CA TYR A 176 24.52 -24.56 -1.99
C TYR A 176 24.94 -25.32 -0.72
N GLN A 177 25.47 -24.62 0.28
CA GLN A 177 25.81 -25.20 1.57
C GLN A 177 24.55 -25.65 2.36
N GLU A 178 24.62 -26.80 3.04
CA GLU A 178 23.56 -27.22 3.95
C GLU A 178 23.43 -26.27 5.15
N TYR A 179 22.20 -26.13 5.65
CA TYR A 179 21.96 -25.31 6.84
C TYR A 179 22.42 -26.02 8.10
N LYS A 180 22.90 -25.23 9.06
CA LYS A 180 23.24 -25.72 10.39
C LYS A 180 21.98 -26.19 11.13
N PRO A 181 22.11 -27.19 12.02
CA PRO A 181 20.99 -27.64 12.83
C PRO A 181 20.47 -26.52 13.73
N MET A 182 19.16 -26.52 13.99
CA MET A 182 18.47 -25.45 14.74
C MET A 182 19.11 -25.16 16.11
N SER A 183 19.55 -26.20 16.82
CA SER A 183 20.23 -26.07 18.11
C SER A 183 21.54 -25.29 18.02
N GLU A 184 22.32 -25.45 16.94
CA GLU A 184 23.55 -24.69 16.71
C GLU A 184 23.23 -23.23 16.34
N LEU A 185 22.19 -23.00 15.54
CA LEU A 185 21.74 -21.65 15.18
C LEU A 185 21.32 -20.87 16.43
N GLU A 186 20.47 -21.45 17.27
CA GLU A 186 20.01 -20.82 18.52
C GLU A 186 21.16 -20.57 19.50
N ALA A 187 22.07 -21.54 19.66
CA ALA A 187 23.25 -21.37 20.50
C ALA A 187 24.17 -20.27 19.97
N GLY A 188 24.38 -20.21 18.65
CA GLY A 188 25.22 -19.20 18.01
C GLY A 188 24.64 -17.79 18.07
N VAL A 189 23.32 -17.64 17.98
CA VAL A 189 22.65 -16.35 18.19
C VAL A 189 22.75 -15.92 19.67
N LYS A 190 22.51 -16.84 20.61
CA LYS A 190 22.65 -16.55 22.06
C LYS A 190 24.08 -16.20 22.47
N SER A 191 25.08 -16.76 21.79
CA SER A 191 26.49 -16.47 22.03
C SER A 191 27.01 -15.29 21.19
N GLU A 192 26.14 -14.55 20.50
CA GLU A 192 26.48 -13.42 19.60
C GLU A 192 27.49 -13.76 18.49
N ARG A 193 27.64 -15.05 18.16
CA ARG A 193 28.46 -15.52 17.05
C ARG A 193 27.75 -15.36 15.72
N PHE A 194 26.42 -15.47 15.75
CA PHE A 194 25.56 -15.29 14.60
C PHE A 194 24.53 -14.18 14.83
N PHE A 195 24.08 -13.59 13.73
CA PHE A 195 23.11 -12.49 13.74
C PHE A 195 21.82 -12.95 13.10
N GLN A 196 20.71 -12.81 13.82
CA GLN A 196 19.38 -13.12 13.31
C GLN A 196 18.72 -11.85 12.76
N GLY A 197 18.10 -11.94 11.58
CA GLY A 197 17.37 -10.81 11.03
C GLY A 197 16.48 -11.18 9.85
N ILE A 198 15.68 -10.21 9.40
CA ILE A 198 14.84 -10.35 8.20
C ILE A 198 15.71 -10.12 6.97
N PHE A 199 15.81 -11.12 6.10
CA PHE A 199 16.55 -11.09 4.86
C PHE A 199 15.87 -10.20 3.81
N ARG A 200 16.56 -9.17 3.33
CA ARG A 200 16.02 -8.20 2.36
C ARG A 200 16.93 -8.08 1.15
N VAL A 201 16.45 -8.52 0.00
CA VAL A 201 17.10 -8.32 -1.30
C VAL A 201 16.93 -6.86 -1.76
N ARG A 202 17.98 -6.25 -2.32
CA ARG A 202 17.93 -4.90 -2.88
C ARG A 202 17.27 -4.95 -4.27
N ALA A 203 16.25 -4.13 -4.49
CA ALA A 203 15.50 -4.11 -5.76
C ALA A 203 16.38 -3.76 -6.98
N ASN A 204 17.37 -2.87 -6.80
CA ASN A 204 18.26 -2.41 -7.87
C ASN A 204 19.51 -3.28 -8.05
N HIS A 205 19.82 -4.14 -7.07
CA HIS A 205 20.98 -5.04 -7.04
C HIS A 205 20.54 -6.41 -6.50
N ARG A 206 19.99 -7.24 -7.38
CA ARG A 206 19.33 -8.51 -6.99
C ARG A 206 20.31 -9.54 -6.42
N ASP A 207 21.60 -9.38 -6.72
CA ASP A 207 22.74 -10.12 -6.18
C ASP A 207 23.07 -9.73 -4.73
N GLN A 208 22.61 -8.56 -4.27
CA GLN A 208 22.85 -8.03 -2.94
C GLN A 208 21.60 -8.10 -2.06
N ALA A 209 21.79 -8.61 -0.86
CA ALA A 209 20.80 -8.61 0.21
C ALA A 209 21.42 -8.06 1.48
N PHE A 210 20.58 -7.81 2.49
CA PHE A 210 21.04 -7.39 3.79
C PHE A 210 20.11 -7.88 4.90
N ILE A 211 20.66 -7.94 6.11
CA ILE A 211 19.90 -7.98 7.35
C ILE A 211 20.27 -6.78 8.22
N ARG A 212 19.36 -6.36 9.09
CA ARG A 212 19.69 -5.42 10.17
C ARG A 212 20.27 -6.24 11.31
N GLY A 213 21.54 -6.00 11.63
CA GLY A 213 22.18 -6.49 12.85
C GLY A 213 21.85 -5.60 14.04
N ASP A 214 22.55 -5.84 15.15
CA ASP A 214 22.38 -5.08 16.39
C ASP A 214 22.94 -3.65 16.27
N ALA A 215 22.63 -2.81 17.26
CA ALA A 215 23.00 -1.39 17.28
C ALA A 215 24.50 -1.12 17.04
N ASN A 216 25.37 -2.08 17.39
CA ASN A 216 26.82 -1.96 17.25
C ASN A 216 27.34 -2.31 15.85
N ILE A 217 26.65 -3.17 15.11
CA ILE A 217 27.11 -3.70 13.80
C ILE A 217 26.39 -3.00 12.65
N GLY A 218 25.14 -2.60 12.87
CA GLY A 218 24.33 -1.97 11.84
C GLY A 218 23.90 -2.96 10.76
N GLU A 219 24.00 -2.55 9.49
CA GLU A 219 23.56 -3.36 8.36
C GLU A 219 24.63 -4.38 7.95
N ILE A 220 24.26 -5.66 7.89
CA ILE A 220 25.13 -6.73 7.39
C ILE A 220 24.73 -7.04 5.94
N VAL A 221 25.67 -6.88 5.02
CA VAL A 221 25.49 -7.09 3.58
C VAL A 221 25.76 -8.55 3.23
N ILE A 222 24.98 -9.11 2.32
CA ILE A 222 25.09 -10.49 1.85
C ILE A 222 25.13 -10.43 0.32
N VAL A 223 26.22 -10.89 -0.29
CA VAL A 223 26.45 -10.74 -1.73
C VAL A 223 26.59 -12.11 -2.38
N GLY A 224 25.96 -12.29 -3.54
CA GLY A 224 26.07 -13.49 -4.35
C GLY A 224 25.16 -14.64 -3.87
N ASN A 225 24.80 -15.53 -4.80
CA ASN A 225 23.87 -16.62 -4.51
C ASN A 225 24.41 -17.58 -3.44
N GLU A 226 25.72 -17.83 -3.43
CA GLU A 226 26.36 -18.71 -2.45
C GLU A 226 26.10 -18.24 -1.02
N HIS A 227 26.40 -16.97 -0.70
CA HIS A 227 26.22 -16.43 0.65
C HIS A 227 24.76 -16.15 1.00
N ARG A 228 23.89 -15.92 0.00
CA ARG A 228 22.44 -15.87 0.23
C ARG A 228 21.87 -17.22 0.62
N ASN A 229 22.53 -18.32 0.22
CA ASN A 229 22.25 -19.69 0.61
C ASN A 229 20.74 -20.03 0.69
N ARG A 230 20.07 -20.03 -0.47
CA ARG A 230 18.64 -20.38 -0.61
C ARG A 230 17.67 -19.57 0.28
N ALA A 231 18.04 -18.37 0.72
CA ALA A 231 17.15 -17.44 1.42
C ALA A 231 16.28 -16.65 0.44
N VAL A 232 15.01 -16.48 0.79
CA VAL A 232 14.02 -15.72 0.01
C VAL A 232 13.72 -14.40 0.71
N HIS A 233 13.36 -13.37 -0.06
CA HIS A 233 13.01 -12.05 0.48
C HIS A 233 11.94 -12.14 1.58
N GLY A 234 12.25 -11.60 2.76
CA GLY A 234 11.38 -11.62 3.94
C GLY A 234 11.60 -12.79 4.89
N ASP A 235 12.43 -13.78 4.55
CA ASP A 235 12.79 -14.87 5.46
C ASP A 235 13.47 -14.34 6.73
N VAL A 236 13.25 -15.01 7.86
CA VAL A 236 14.04 -14.79 9.08
C VAL A 236 15.23 -15.73 9.03
N VAL A 237 16.42 -15.16 8.85
CA VAL A 237 17.67 -15.90 8.61
C VAL A 237 18.67 -15.68 9.74
N VAL A 238 19.64 -16.59 9.84
CA VAL A 238 20.81 -16.47 10.71
C VAL A 238 22.05 -16.34 9.84
N VAL A 239 22.83 -15.30 10.11
CA VAL A 239 23.99 -14.90 9.32
C VAL A 239 25.26 -14.98 10.17
N GLU A 240 26.29 -15.57 9.58
CA GLU A 240 27.65 -15.57 10.10
C GLU A 240 28.45 -14.47 9.38
N LEU A 241 29.19 -13.66 10.14
CA LEU A 241 30.04 -12.62 9.55
C LEU A 241 31.24 -13.26 8.86
N LEU A 242 31.62 -12.69 7.71
CA LEU A 242 32.88 -12.99 7.05
C LEU A 242 34.01 -12.20 7.71
N ASP A 243 35.25 -12.62 7.42
CA ASP A 243 36.45 -11.92 7.85
C ASP A 243 36.43 -10.45 7.39
N ARG A 244 37.00 -9.57 8.22
CA ARG A 244 37.01 -8.11 7.95
C ARG A 244 37.65 -7.74 6.61
N GLY A 245 38.55 -8.56 6.07
CA GLY A 245 39.15 -8.37 4.76
C GLY A 245 38.18 -8.58 3.58
N SER A 246 37.09 -9.32 3.79
CA SER A 246 36.05 -9.61 2.80
C SER A 246 34.83 -8.68 2.92
N TRP A 247 34.94 -7.62 3.72
CA TRP A 247 33.89 -6.64 3.87
C TRP A 247 33.83 -5.73 2.64
N ILE A 248 32.62 -5.42 2.18
CA ILE A 248 32.40 -4.74 0.89
C ILE A 248 31.72 -3.40 1.12
N ALA A 249 32.08 -2.39 0.31
CA ALA A 249 31.33 -1.15 0.21
C ALA A 249 30.14 -1.36 -0.75
N PRO A 250 28.89 -1.11 -0.34
CA PRO A 250 27.72 -1.28 -1.21
C PRO A 250 27.87 -0.48 -2.50
N SER A 251 27.57 -1.09 -3.65
CA SER A 251 27.57 -0.40 -4.94
C SER A 251 26.49 0.70 -4.95
N THR A 252 26.80 1.86 -5.54
CA THR A 252 25.81 2.90 -5.83
C THR A 252 25.54 3.03 -7.33
N HIS A 253 25.97 2.05 -8.12
CA HIS A 253 25.73 1.99 -9.55
C HIS A 253 24.23 1.78 -9.86
N ILE A 254 23.68 2.51 -10.82
CA ILE A 254 22.33 2.26 -11.33
C ILE A 254 22.40 1.08 -12.28
N SER A 255 21.73 -0.03 -11.96
CA SER A 255 21.66 -1.19 -12.87
C SER A 255 20.92 -0.83 -14.16
N TYR A 256 21.55 -1.10 -15.31
CA TYR A 256 21.02 -0.77 -16.65
C TYR A 256 19.82 -1.64 -17.00
N ASN A 257 19.81 -2.92 -16.63
CA ASN A 257 18.67 -3.80 -16.82
C ASN A 257 18.48 -4.68 -15.56
N PRO A 258 17.33 -4.59 -14.88
CA PRO A 258 17.01 -5.50 -13.78
C PRO A 258 17.06 -6.98 -14.21
N GLU A 259 16.79 -7.31 -15.47
CA GLU A 259 16.73 -8.68 -16.00
C GLU A 259 18.11 -9.27 -16.39
N GLU A 260 19.14 -8.45 -16.63
CA GLU A 260 20.47 -8.89 -17.12
C GLU A 260 21.51 -9.16 -16.01
N VAL A 261 21.14 -9.04 -14.74
CA VAL A 261 22.08 -9.20 -13.60
C VAL A 261 22.60 -10.64 -13.44
N HIS A 262 22.21 -11.57 -14.31
CA HIS A 262 22.77 -12.92 -14.35
C HIS A 262 24.15 -13.01 -15.02
N ALA A 263 24.67 -11.92 -15.61
CA ALA A 263 25.89 -11.95 -16.45
C ALA A 263 27.09 -11.13 -15.92
N ALA A 264 27.18 -10.86 -14.61
CA ALA A 264 28.34 -10.14 -14.04
C ALA A 264 29.08 -10.97 -12.97
N ALA A 265 29.32 -12.26 -13.26
CA ALA A 265 30.16 -13.12 -12.43
C ALA A 265 31.65 -13.04 -12.80
N ASP A 266 32.01 -12.34 -13.89
CA ASP A 266 33.38 -12.42 -14.45
C ASP A 266 34.23 -11.15 -14.25
N ASP A 267 33.72 -10.08 -13.65
CA ASP A 267 34.45 -8.81 -13.47
C ASP A 267 34.74 -8.47 -11.99
N GLU A 268 35.16 -9.46 -11.19
CA GLU A 268 35.54 -9.26 -9.78
C GLU A 268 36.83 -8.40 -9.61
N GLU A 269 37.68 -8.29 -10.63
CA GLU A 269 38.97 -7.59 -10.53
C GLU A 269 38.90 -6.07 -10.71
N GLU A 270 37.91 -5.53 -11.44
CA GLU A 270 37.81 -4.08 -11.68
C GLU A 270 37.10 -3.32 -10.54
N LEU A 271 36.17 -3.97 -9.83
CA LEU A 271 35.48 -3.39 -8.67
C LEU A 271 36.41 -3.17 -7.46
N ALA A 272 37.48 -3.96 -7.32
CA ALA A 272 38.37 -3.89 -6.17
C ALA A 272 39.24 -2.61 -6.13
N ASN A 273 39.54 -2.00 -7.28
CA ASN A 273 40.56 -0.95 -7.39
C ASN A 273 40.05 0.50 -7.29
N GLN A 274 38.73 0.74 -7.24
CA GLN A 274 38.15 2.10 -7.11
C GLN A 274 37.76 2.48 -5.67
N HIS A 275 38.03 1.62 -4.67
CA HIS A 275 37.59 1.83 -3.29
C HIS A 275 38.71 2.35 -2.39
N ARG A 276 38.89 3.68 -2.31
CA ARG A 276 39.78 4.31 -1.29
C ARG A 276 39.13 5.34 -0.37
N LEU A 277 37.82 5.58 -0.44
CA LEU A 277 37.12 6.57 0.40
C LEU A 277 35.73 6.14 0.93
N ARG A 278 35.36 4.85 0.85
CA ARG A 278 34.00 4.38 1.23
C ARG A 278 33.98 3.68 2.58
N GLU A 279 32.90 3.87 3.33
CA GLU A 279 32.64 3.15 4.58
C GLU A 279 32.32 1.69 4.25
N VAL A 280 33.29 0.83 4.51
CA VAL A 280 33.19 -0.62 4.33
C VAL A 280 32.15 -1.18 5.31
N LYS A 281 31.16 -1.92 4.80
CA LYS A 281 30.11 -2.50 5.65
C LYS A 281 30.41 -3.95 6.01
N PRO A 282 29.97 -4.43 7.19
CA PRO A 282 30.06 -5.84 7.54
C PRO A 282 29.41 -6.73 6.47
N THR A 283 30.14 -7.72 5.97
CA THR A 283 29.62 -8.73 5.04
C THR A 283 29.41 -10.06 5.77
N GLY A 284 28.36 -10.79 5.43
CA GLY A 284 28.05 -12.09 6.04
C GLY A 284 27.46 -13.09 5.05
N ARG A 285 27.35 -14.35 5.50
CA ARG A 285 26.70 -15.45 4.79
C ARG A 285 25.58 -16.08 5.61
N VAL A 286 24.51 -16.49 4.94
CA VAL A 286 23.38 -17.18 5.56
C VAL A 286 23.75 -18.62 5.87
N VAL A 287 23.69 -18.99 7.15
CA VAL A 287 24.01 -20.34 7.64
C VAL A 287 22.78 -21.15 8.03
N GLY A 288 21.61 -20.50 8.10
CA GLY A 288 20.34 -21.16 8.42
C GLY A 288 19.14 -20.23 8.29
N VAL A 289 17.95 -20.83 8.20
CA VAL A 289 16.68 -20.12 8.10
C VAL A 289 15.78 -20.56 9.26
N ILE A 290 15.39 -19.61 10.10
CA ILE A 290 14.56 -19.82 11.30
C ILE A 290 13.10 -19.92 10.92
N SER A 291 12.65 -19.04 10.03
CA SER A 291 11.27 -18.99 9.57
C SER A 291 11.22 -18.56 8.12
N ARG A 292 10.57 -19.36 7.28
CA ARG A 292 10.27 -19.01 5.89
C ARG A 292 9.13 -17.98 5.82
N ASN A 293 9.19 -17.10 4.84
CA ASN A 293 8.13 -16.16 4.48
C ASN A 293 7.60 -16.45 3.07
N TRP A 294 7.44 -17.73 2.73
CA TRP A 294 6.88 -18.14 1.45
C TRP A 294 5.39 -17.82 1.39
N GLN A 295 5.00 -17.17 0.30
CA GLN A 295 3.63 -16.72 0.01
C GLN A 295 3.24 -17.19 -1.39
N PRO A 296 1.96 -17.10 -1.79
CA PRO A 296 1.62 -17.15 -3.20
C PRO A 296 2.37 -16.05 -3.95
N TYR A 297 3.03 -16.42 -5.05
CA TYR A 297 3.74 -15.49 -5.92
C TYR A 297 3.05 -15.44 -7.27
N VAL A 298 2.83 -14.24 -7.78
CA VAL A 298 2.41 -14.06 -9.17
C VAL A 298 3.62 -14.29 -10.05
N ALA A 299 3.47 -15.07 -11.11
CA ALA A 299 4.53 -15.42 -12.04
C ALA A 299 3.98 -15.54 -13.47
N THR A 300 4.89 -15.66 -14.43
CA THR A 300 4.61 -16.04 -15.81
C THR A 300 5.50 -17.18 -16.23
N LEU A 301 5.04 -17.99 -17.17
CA LEU A 301 5.89 -18.97 -17.83
C LEU A 301 7.07 -18.24 -18.50
N GLN A 302 8.30 -18.77 -18.36
CA GLN A 302 9.46 -18.20 -19.04
C GLN A 302 9.25 -18.26 -20.55
N LYS A 303 9.60 -17.18 -21.26
CA LYS A 303 9.37 -17.11 -22.71
C LYS A 303 10.06 -18.26 -23.45
N GLY A 304 9.30 -19.00 -24.26
CA GLY A 304 9.78 -20.14 -25.02
C GLY A 304 9.74 -21.48 -24.30
N ALA A 305 9.44 -21.51 -22.99
CA ALA A 305 9.30 -22.74 -22.22
C ALA A 305 8.02 -23.54 -22.56
N ASP A 306 7.10 -22.95 -23.33
CA ASP A 306 5.92 -23.60 -23.91
C ASP A 306 6.25 -24.59 -25.03
N ARG A 307 7.45 -24.47 -25.61
CA ARG A 307 7.95 -25.32 -26.70
C ARG A 307 8.71 -26.53 -26.19
N ASP A 308 9.05 -26.55 -24.91
CA ASP A 308 9.78 -27.65 -24.30
C ASP A 308 8.84 -28.82 -24.05
N SER A 309 9.18 -30.00 -24.59
CA SER A 309 8.44 -31.25 -24.35
C SER A 309 8.67 -31.84 -22.95
N GLY A 310 9.42 -31.14 -22.09
CA GLY A 310 9.69 -31.55 -20.71
C GLY A 310 8.50 -31.27 -19.81
N SER A 311 8.38 -32.04 -18.72
CA SER A 311 7.33 -31.81 -17.71
C SER A 311 7.65 -30.63 -16.78
N PHE A 312 8.92 -30.25 -16.70
CA PHE A 312 9.37 -29.13 -15.86
C PHE A 312 9.45 -27.84 -16.66
N HIS A 313 8.83 -26.81 -16.11
CA HIS A 313 8.82 -25.48 -16.70
C HIS A 313 9.36 -24.46 -15.70
N MET A 314 10.09 -23.49 -16.21
CA MET A 314 10.57 -22.38 -15.41
C MET A 314 9.54 -21.26 -15.44
N VAL A 315 9.17 -20.77 -14.26
CA VAL A 315 8.33 -19.57 -14.13
C VAL A 315 9.13 -18.45 -13.51
N VAL A 316 8.85 -17.24 -13.97
CA VAL A 316 9.51 -16.02 -13.53
C VAL A 316 8.51 -15.23 -12.68
N PRO A 317 8.80 -15.05 -11.38
CA PRO A 317 7.95 -14.22 -10.53
C PRO A 317 7.86 -12.78 -11.04
N LEU A 318 6.68 -12.18 -10.91
CA LEU A 318 6.42 -10.78 -11.25
C LEU A 318 7.33 -9.86 -10.44
N ASN A 319 7.49 -10.14 -9.14
CA ASN A 319 8.44 -9.45 -8.29
C ASN A 319 9.88 -9.91 -8.58
N PRO A 320 10.71 -9.02 -9.13
CA PRO A 320 12.05 -9.36 -9.60
C PRO A 320 13.07 -9.77 -8.52
N VAL A 321 12.77 -9.51 -7.24
CA VAL A 321 13.67 -9.88 -6.13
C VAL A 321 13.65 -11.37 -5.80
N LEU A 322 12.65 -12.08 -6.32
CA LEU A 322 12.45 -13.50 -6.11
C LEU A 322 13.22 -14.31 -7.17
N PRO A 323 13.75 -15.48 -6.82
CA PRO A 323 14.37 -16.39 -7.79
C PRO A 323 13.30 -16.94 -8.74
N ARG A 324 13.72 -17.36 -9.94
CA ARG A 324 12.87 -18.17 -10.82
C ARG A 324 12.50 -19.48 -10.12
N ILE A 325 11.31 -20.00 -10.39
CA ILE A 325 10.76 -21.19 -9.72
C ILE A 325 10.53 -22.26 -10.77
N ARG A 326 10.93 -23.50 -10.47
CA ARG A 326 10.63 -24.66 -11.31
C ARG A 326 9.29 -25.25 -10.89
N ILE A 327 8.37 -25.41 -11.84
CA ILE A 327 7.08 -26.05 -11.62
C ILE A 327 6.90 -27.22 -12.58
N ARG A 328 6.00 -28.14 -12.25
CA ARG A 328 5.48 -29.16 -13.17
C ARG A 328 4.05 -28.81 -13.58
N HIS A 329 3.77 -28.93 -14.87
CA HIS A 329 2.43 -28.73 -15.42
C HIS A 329 2.26 -29.55 -16.70
N HIS A 330 1.09 -30.15 -16.89
CA HIS A 330 0.82 -31.05 -18.03
C HIS A 330 0.56 -30.30 -19.34
N ASP A 331 0.04 -29.07 -19.26
CA ASP A 331 -0.21 -28.21 -20.42
C ASP A 331 0.45 -26.83 -20.25
N PRO A 332 1.72 -26.66 -20.63
CA PRO A 332 2.39 -25.36 -20.54
C PRO A 332 1.81 -24.33 -21.52
N LYS A 333 1.11 -24.75 -22.58
CA LYS A 333 0.54 -23.83 -23.56
C LYS A 333 -0.66 -23.08 -22.98
N ALA A 334 -1.44 -23.71 -22.11
CA ALA A 334 -2.50 -23.05 -21.37
C ALA A 334 -1.98 -21.94 -20.44
N LEU A 335 -0.74 -22.08 -19.93
CA LEU A 335 -0.10 -21.09 -19.06
C LEU A 335 0.66 -20.01 -19.85
N ALA A 336 0.87 -20.20 -21.15
CA ALA A 336 1.54 -19.23 -22.00
C ALA A 336 0.70 -17.95 -22.09
N ASP A 337 1.37 -16.81 -22.02
CA ASP A 337 0.76 -15.47 -22.08
C ASP A 337 -0.25 -15.18 -20.97
N GLN A 338 -0.20 -15.94 -19.87
CA GLN A 338 -1.03 -15.75 -18.68
C GLN A 338 -0.19 -15.32 -17.47
N ARG A 339 -0.77 -14.48 -16.60
CA ARG A 339 -0.33 -14.31 -15.21
C ARG A 339 -0.90 -15.47 -14.40
N ILE A 340 -0.04 -16.18 -13.68
CA ILE A 340 -0.39 -17.34 -12.85
C ILE A 340 0.07 -17.14 -11.41
N VAL A 341 -0.53 -17.88 -10.49
CA VAL A 341 -0.11 -17.93 -9.08
C VAL A 341 0.61 -19.24 -8.83
N VAL A 342 1.80 -19.16 -8.24
CA VAL A 342 2.63 -20.32 -7.85
C VAL A 342 3.05 -20.23 -6.39
N ARG A 343 3.40 -21.35 -5.79
CA ARG A 343 3.96 -21.41 -4.42
C ARG A 343 5.26 -22.21 -4.43
N ILE A 344 6.21 -21.79 -3.58
CA ILE A 344 7.46 -22.52 -3.36
C ILE A 344 7.21 -23.64 -2.36
N ASP A 345 7.66 -24.85 -2.70
CA ASP A 345 7.52 -26.05 -1.88
C ASP A 345 8.82 -26.42 -1.20
N SER A 346 9.92 -26.44 -1.96
CA SER A 346 11.23 -26.81 -1.46
C SER A 346 12.35 -26.11 -2.23
N TRP A 347 13.54 -26.06 -1.63
CA TRP A 347 14.75 -25.63 -2.33
C TRP A 347 15.92 -26.54 -1.94
N PRO A 348 16.15 -27.63 -2.71
CA PRO A 348 17.25 -28.55 -2.46
C PRO A 348 18.62 -27.88 -2.57
N CYS A 349 19.60 -28.36 -1.78
CA CYS A 349 20.97 -27.84 -1.84
C CYS A 349 21.64 -28.08 -3.20
N SER A 350 21.25 -29.14 -3.90
CA SER A 350 21.74 -29.50 -5.25
C SER A 350 21.13 -28.66 -6.37
N SER A 351 20.09 -27.88 -6.11
CA SER A 351 19.34 -27.15 -7.13
C SER A 351 19.61 -25.65 -7.05
N VAL A 352 19.93 -25.04 -8.20
CA VAL A 352 20.08 -23.58 -8.32
C VAL A 352 18.76 -22.84 -8.08
N TYR A 353 17.63 -23.45 -8.44
CA TYR A 353 16.28 -22.88 -8.36
C TYR A 353 15.39 -23.65 -7.38
N PRO A 354 14.45 -22.99 -6.69
CA PRO A 354 13.43 -23.67 -5.90
C PRO A 354 12.44 -24.45 -6.76
N ASN A 355 11.91 -25.53 -6.19
CA ASN A 355 10.76 -26.26 -6.69
C ASN A 355 9.47 -25.65 -6.13
N GLY A 356 8.43 -25.65 -6.95
CA GLY A 356 7.12 -25.14 -6.58
C GLY A 356 6.00 -25.77 -7.40
N HIS A 357 4.76 -25.39 -7.08
CA HIS A 357 3.56 -25.86 -7.76
C HIS A 357 2.68 -24.70 -8.24
N TYR A 358 1.87 -25.00 -9.26
CA TYR A 358 0.85 -24.09 -9.79
C TYR A 358 -0.37 -24.08 -8.86
N VAL A 359 -0.92 -22.88 -8.63
CA VAL A 359 -2.13 -22.71 -7.82
C VAL A 359 -3.35 -22.39 -8.67
N ARG A 360 -3.25 -21.35 -9.50
CA ARG A 360 -4.34 -20.93 -10.40
C ARG A 360 -3.85 -19.91 -11.43
N THR A 361 -4.59 -19.79 -12.52
CA THR A 361 -4.44 -18.69 -13.50
C THR A 361 -5.20 -17.44 -13.03
N ILE A 362 -4.64 -16.26 -13.31
CA ILE A 362 -5.27 -14.96 -13.05
C ILE A 362 -5.93 -14.44 -14.34
N GLY A 363 -5.20 -14.45 -15.45
CA GLY A 363 -5.65 -13.96 -16.74
C GLY A 363 -4.50 -13.51 -17.65
N PRO A 364 -4.82 -12.95 -18.84
CA PRO A 364 -3.83 -12.57 -19.84
C PRO A 364 -2.86 -11.48 -19.36
N ILE A 365 -1.58 -11.61 -19.73
CA ILE A 365 -0.54 -10.60 -19.41
C ILE A 365 -0.90 -9.26 -20.08
N HIS A 366 -0.65 -8.15 -19.39
CA HIS A 366 -0.91 -6.76 -19.84
C HIS A 366 -2.39 -6.34 -19.89
N GLU A 367 -3.34 -7.23 -19.59
CA GLU A 367 -4.71 -6.83 -19.36
C GLU A 367 -4.84 -6.10 -18.02
N LEU A 368 -5.59 -4.98 -18.01
CA LEU A 368 -5.68 -4.12 -16.83
C LEU A 368 -6.19 -4.88 -15.60
N ASP A 369 -7.29 -5.63 -15.74
CA ASP A 369 -7.89 -6.37 -14.63
C ASP A 369 -6.96 -7.49 -14.11
N THR A 370 -6.21 -8.13 -15.00
CA THR A 370 -5.17 -9.11 -14.63
C THR A 370 -4.03 -8.47 -13.85
N GLU A 371 -3.49 -7.34 -14.32
CA GLU A 371 -2.39 -6.64 -13.65
C GLU A 371 -2.82 -6.06 -12.30
N ILE A 372 -4.07 -5.57 -12.17
CA ILE A 372 -4.65 -5.16 -10.89
C ILE A 372 -4.78 -6.36 -9.94
N SER A 373 -5.29 -7.50 -10.42
CA SER A 373 -5.36 -8.73 -9.61
C SER A 373 -3.98 -9.18 -9.15
N ALA A 374 -2.98 -9.08 -10.02
CA ALA A 374 -1.60 -9.40 -9.68
C ALA A 374 -1.06 -8.49 -8.56
N ILE A 375 -1.29 -7.17 -8.64
CA ILE A 375 -0.92 -6.21 -7.58
C ILE A 375 -1.55 -6.63 -6.23
N LEU A 376 -2.85 -6.94 -6.23
CA LEU A 376 -3.56 -7.31 -5.01
C LEU A 376 -2.98 -8.57 -4.36
N ILE A 377 -2.67 -9.59 -5.17
CA ILE A 377 -2.10 -10.87 -4.69
C ILE A 377 -0.68 -10.66 -4.15
N GLU A 378 0.18 -9.92 -4.86
CA GLU A 378 1.56 -9.64 -4.42
C GLU A 378 1.62 -8.95 -3.06
N HIS A 379 0.62 -8.13 -2.74
CA HIS A 379 0.51 -7.42 -1.47
C HIS A 379 -0.41 -8.11 -0.45
N GLY A 380 -0.81 -9.36 -0.67
CA GLY A 380 -1.60 -10.13 0.31
C GLY A 380 -3.01 -9.60 0.55
N ILE A 381 -3.60 -8.93 -0.45
CA ILE A 381 -4.95 -8.37 -0.41
C ILE A 381 -5.91 -9.37 -1.08
N SER A 382 -6.59 -10.16 -0.26
CA SER A 382 -7.54 -11.18 -0.70
C SER A 382 -8.92 -10.56 -0.95
N VAL A 383 -9.14 -10.06 -2.16
CA VAL A 383 -10.45 -9.57 -2.62
C VAL A 383 -10.72 -10.06 -4.04
N SER A 384 -11.91 -10.61 -4.28
CA SER A 384 -12.36 -10.92 -5.64
C SER A 384 -12.81 -9.64 -6.34
N GLN A 385 -12.46 -9.48 -7.61
CA GLN A 385 -12.88 -8.33 -8.41
C GLN A 385 -14.38 -8.35 -8.73
N THR A 386 -14.97 -9.54 -8.92
CA THR A 386 -16.36 -9.69 -9.41
C THR A 386 -17.41 -9.42 -8.33
N THR A 387 -17.13 -9.75 -7.07
CA THR A 387 -18.08 -9.61 -5.94
C THR A 387 -17.60 -8.65 -4.85
N GLN A 388 -16.49 -7.93 -5.08
CA GLN A 388 -15.64 -7.35 -4.02
C GLN A 388 -15.22 -8.37 -2.94
N GLY A 389 -15.48 -9.67 -3.15
CA GLY A 389 -15.17 -10.77 -2.24
C GLY A 389 -15.97 -10.81 -0.94
N PHE A 390 -17.13 -10.16 -0.82
CA PHE A 390 -17.91 -10.24 0.42
C PHE A 390 -18.59 -11.59 0.60
N SER A 391 -18.45 -12.17 1.80
CA SER A 391 -19.06 -13.47 2.11
C SER A 391 -20.59 -13.39 2.16
N ALA A 392 -21.28 -14.44 1.71
CA ALA A 392 -22.75 -14.52 1.79
C ALA A 392 -23.25 -14.39 3.23
N ALA A 393 -22.47 -14.86 4.21
CA ALA A 393 -22.78 -14.74 5.64
C ALA A 393 -22.75 -13.27 6.10
N SER A 394 -21.73 -12.50 5.70
CA SER A 394 -21.67 -11.05 5.97
C SER A 394 -22.82 -10.30 5.29
N LEU A 395 -23.15 -10.62 4.04
CA LEU A 395 -24.25 -9.97 3.32
C LEU A 395 -25.64 -10.24 3.95
N LYS A 396 -25.83 -11.40 4.59
CA LYS A 396 -27.08 -11.71 5.34
C LYS A 396 -27.27 -10.83 6.58
N GLU A 397 -26.20 -10.27 7.15
CA GLU A 397 -26.27 -9.34 8.30
C GLU A 397 -26.68 -7.92 7.88
N MET A 398 -26.78 -7.63 6.59
CA MET A 398 -27.07 -6.27 6.10
C MET A 398 -28.51 -5.87 6.43
N PRO A 399 -28.74 -4.64 6.95
CA PRO A 399 -30.09 -4.13 7.12
C PRO A 399 -30.81 -4.03 5.78
N ILE A 400 -32.12 -4.30 5.78
CA ILE A 400 -32.95 -4.13 4.59
C ILE A 400 -33.03 -2.64 4.24
N ASN A 401 -32.59 -2.30 3.04
CA ASN A 401 -32.70 -0.97 2.46
C ASN A 401 -33.01 -1.09 0.96
N THR A 402 -34.31 -1.17 0.63
CA THR A 402 -34.78 -1.23 -0.76
C THR A 402 -35.66 -0.02 -1.06
N PRO A 403 -35.91 0.33 -2.33
CA PRO A 403 -36.85 1.39 -2.68
C PRO A 403 -38.25 1.21 -2.08
N GLU A 404 -38.70 -0.04 -1.93
CA GLU A 404 -40.00 -0.41 -1.36
C GLU A 404 -39.99 -0.37 0.17
N ARG A 405 -38.84 -0.65 0.78
CA ARG A 405 -38.64 -0.64 2.23
C ARG A 405 -37.34 0.10 2.58
N PRO A 406 -37.34 1.45 2.49
CA PRO A 406 -36.17 2.24 2.79
C PRO A 406 -35.85 2.18 4.28
N TRP A 407 -34.57 2.11 4.60
CA TRP A 407 -34.13 2.16 6.00
C TRP A 407 -34.43 3.53 6.61
N THR A 408 -34.93 3.54 7.84
CA THR A 408 -35.17 4.75 8.62
C THR A 408 -34.65 4.58 10.05
N PRO A 409 -34.27 5.67 10.73
CA PRO A 409 -33.87 5.61 12.12
C PRO A 409 -34.95 4.99 13.02
N ASP A 410 -34.57 4.01 13.83
CA ASP A 410 -35.40 3.39 14.85
C ASP A 410 -35.84 4.44 15.91
N PRO A 411 -37.16 4.61 16.16
CA PRO A 411 -37.67 5.48 17.21
C PRO A 411 -37.04 5.26 18.59
N ALA A 412 -36.73 4.02 18.96
CA ALA A 412 -36.13 3.72 20.26
C ALA A 412 -34.69 4.26 20.38
N GLU A 413 -33.95 4.27 19.27
CA GLU A 413 -32.59 4.82 19.21
C GLU A 413 -32.60 6.36 19.14
N LEU A 414 -33.60 6.97 18.51
CA LEU A 414 -33.77 8.42 18.50
C LEU A 414 -33.87 9.01 19.91
N MET A 415 -34.47 8.28 20.86
CA MET A 415 -34.60 8.71 22.26
C MET A 415 -33.28 8.68 23.04
N LYS A 416 -32.31 7.87 22.60
CA LYS A 416 -31.00 7.71 23.27
C LYS A 416 -29.93 8.65 22.70
N ARG A 417 -30.20 9.26 21.54
CA ARG A 417 -29.25 10.07 20.77
C ARG A 417 -29.57 11.55 20.92
N ARG A 418 -28.53 12.39 20.96
CA ARG A 418 -28.74 13.84 20.89
C ARG A 418 -29.21 14.22 19.47
N ASP A 419 -30.38 14.85 19.37
CA ASP A 419 -30.94 15.28 18.10
C ASP A 419 -30.26 16.56 17.60
N MET A 420 -29.56 16.45 16.47
CA MET A 420 -28.84 17.55 15.82
C MET A 420 -29.43 17.87 14.45
N ARG A 421 -30.58 17.29 14.06
CA ARG A 421 -31.18 17.46 12.73
C ARG A 421 -31.62 18.89 12.40
N LYS A 422 -31.76 19.75 13.42
CA LYS A 422 -32.07 21.18 13.27
C LYS A 422 -30.83 22.06 13.08
N HIS A 423 -29.63 21.50 13.29
CA HIS A 423 -28.38 22.23 13.13
C HIS A 423 -27.95 22.23 11.66
N THR A 424 -27.24 23.29 11.25
CA THR A 424 -26.60 23.34 9.94
C THR A 424 -25.36 22.44 9.94
N VAL A 425 -25.56 21.17 9.60
CA VAL A 425 -24.50 20.18 9.41
C VAL A 425 -24.20 20.06 7.91
N PHE A 426 -22.94 19.93 7.51
CA PHE A 426 -22.55 19.74 6.11
C PHE A 426 -21.24 18.93 6.01
N SER A 427 -21.02 18.23 4.90
CA SER A 427 -19.76 17.54 4.61
C SER A 427 -18.98 18.26 3.51
N ILE A 428 -17.66 18.07 3.47
CA ILE A 428 -16.77 18.61 2.44
C ILE A 428 -15.83 17.49 2.00
N ASP A 429 -16.02 17.00 0.78
CA ASP A 429 -15.45 15.74 0.29
C ASP A 429 -14.79 15.90 -1.10
N PRO A 430 -13.98 14.92 -1.54
CA PRO A 430 -13.55 14.87 -2.94
C PRO A 430 -14.74 14.74 -3.90
N PRO A 431 -14.59 15.16 -5.17
CA PRO A 431 -15.62 14.95 -6.18
C PRO A 431 -15.95 13.45 -6.33
N ASN A 432 -17.23 13.14 -6.48
CA ASN A 432 -17.77 11.77 -6.58
C ASN A 432 -17.49 10.87 -5.36
N CYS A 433 -17.28 11.43 -4.16
CA CYS A 433 -17.18 10.62 -2.94
C CYS A 433 -18.50 9.85 -2.68
N GLN A 434 -18.38 8.55 -2.42
CA GLN A 434 -19.52 7.65 -2.19
C GLN A 434 -19.67 7.29 -0.70
N ASP A 435 -18.56 7.31 0.03
CA ASP A 435 -18.34 6.89 1.42
C ASP A 435 -18.05 8.10 2.32
N ILE A 436 -19.07 8.92 2.57
CA ILE A 436 -18.92 10.15 3.37
C ILE A 436 -18.92 9.79 4.85
N ASP A 437 -17.73 9.75 5.44
CA ASP A 437 -17.51 9.43 6.84
C ASP A 437 -17.82 10.60 7.78
N ASP A 438 -17.46 11.82 7.39
CA ASP A 438 -17.45 12.98 8.28
C ASP A 438 -18.35 14.12 7.82
N ALA A 439 -18.91 14.83 8.80
CA ALA A 439 -19.66 16.06 8.62
C ALA A 439 -19.36 17.01 9.77
N ILE A 440 -19.55 18.30 9.53
CA ILE A 440 -19.18 19.37 10.44
C ILE A 440 -20.39 20.26 10.73
N SER A 441 -20.47 20.78 11.95
CA SER A 441 -21.31 21.92 12.30
C SER A 441 -20.51 22.97 13.04
N ILE A 442 -20.81 24.25 12.80
CA ILE A 442 -20.21 25.35 13.55
C ILE A 442 -21.17 26.52 13.65
N ARG A 443 -21.27 27.10 14.85
CA ARG A 443 -22.07 28.30 15.11
C ARG A 443 -21.53 29.10 16.29
N GLU A 444 -21.81 30.39 16.27
CA GLU A 444 -21.66 31.22 17.46
C GLU A 444 -22.79 30.93 18.45
N ILE A 445 -22.46 30.93 19.73
CA ILE A 445 -23.37 30.78 20.86
C ILE A 445 -23.18 31.98 21.80
N GLU A 446 -23.99 32.08 22.85
CA GLU A 446 -23.95 33.20 23.81
C GLU A 446 -22.55 33.40 24.43
N ASN A 447 -22.24 34.67 24.76
CA ASN A 447 -20.97 35.12 25.37
C ASN A 447 -19.73 34.98 24.48
N ASP A 448 -19.84 35.30 23.18
CA ASP A 448 -18.73 35.25 22.20
C ASP A 448 -18.02 33.88 22.12
N ARG A 449 -18.79 32.81 22.38
CA ARG A 449 -18.31 31.43 22.30
C ARG A 449 -18.73 30.80 20.98
N ILE A 450 -18.00 29.77 20.58
CA ILE A 450 -18.27 29.00 19.37
C ILE A 450 -18.59 27.56 19.76
N GLU A 451 -19.71 27.02 19.28
CA GLU A 451 -19.97 25.58 19.32
C GLU A 451 -19.50 24.98 17.99
N PHE A 452 -18.53 24.08 18.07
CA PHE A 452 -17.95 23.38 16.92
C PHE A 452 -18.19 21.88 17.08
N GLY A 453 -18.72 21.22 16.06
CA GLY A 453 -19.04 19.80 16.08
C GLY A 453 -18.43 19.07 14.89
N VAL A 454 -17.78 17.93 15.17
CA VAL A 454 -17.39 16.94 14.17
C VAL A 454 -18.28 15.72 14.37
N HIS A 455 -18.93 15.27 13.31
CA HIS A 455 -19.92 14.21 13.28
C HIS A 455 -19.43 13.11 12.34
N ILE A 456 -19.16 11.92 12.88
CA ILE A 456 -18.61 10.78 12.13
C ILE A 456 -19.67 9.69 12.02
N ALA A 457 -19.77 9.02 10.88
CA ALA A 457 -20.69 7.90 10.64
C ALA A 457 -20.64 6.86 11.79
N ASP A 458 -21.78 6.51 12.38
CA ASP A 458 -21.85 5.55 13.49
C ASP A 458 -21.90 4.09 12.98
N VAL A 459 -20.81 3.64 12.35
CA VAL A 459 -20.68 2.27 11.83
C VAL A 459 -20.82 1.23 12.94
N SER A 460 -20.37 1.55 14.16
CA SER A 460 -20.45 0.67 15.34
C SER A 460 -21.89 0.31 15.74
N TYR A 461 -22.89 1.08 15.28
CA TYR A 461 -24.29 0.71 15.44
C TYR A 461 -24.66 -0.50 14.58
N PHE A 462 -24.20 -0.53 13.33
CA PHE A 462 -24.54 -1.58 12.36
C PHE A 462 -23.64 -2.81 12.47
N VAL A 463 -22.34 -2.61 12.72
CA VAL A 463 -21.34 -3.68 12.77
C VAL A 463 -21.04 -4.05 14.22
N LYS A 464 -21.70 -5.10 14.73
CA LYS A 464 -21.52 -5.60 16.10
C LYS A 464 -20.21 -6.35 16.24
N GLU A 465 -19.55 -6.23 17.40
CA GLU A 465 -18.31 -6.97 17.66
C GLU A 465 -18.54 -8.48 17.50
N SER A 466 -17.63 -9.17 16.84
CA SER A 466 -17.68 -10.61 16.55
C SER A 466 -18.79 -11.07 15.58
N SER A 467 -19.48 -10.15 14.90
CA SER A 467 -20.39 -10.52 13.78
C SER A 467 -19.59 -10.96 12.53
N GLN A 468 -20.24 -11.60 11.55
CA GLN A 468 -19.56 -12.00 10.31
C GLN A 468 -19.02 -10.79 9.54
N THR A 469 -19.79 -9.69 9.49
CA THR A 469 -19.31 -8.44 8.92
C THR A 469 -18.13 -7.85 9.70
N ASP A 470 -18.10 -7.96 11.04
CA ASP A 470 -16.97 -7.49 11.85
C ASP A 470 -15.68 -8.28 11.60
N LEU A 471 -15.78 -9.61 11.54
CA LEU A 471 -14.63 -10.49 11.26
C LEU A 471 -14.08 -10.24 9.87
N GLU A 472 -14.95 -10.01 8.90
CA GLU A 472 -14.55 -9.66 7.54
C GLU A 472 -13.90 -8.26 7.47
N ALA A 473 -14.50 -7.26 8.13
CA ALA A 473 -13.92 -5.91 8.23
C ALA A 473 -12.56 -5.93 8.94
N MET A 474 -12.41 -6.74 9.99
CA MET A 474 -11.14 -6.96 10.69
C MET A 474 -10.09 -7.58 9.77
N SER A 475 -10.46 -8.61 9.02
CA SER A 475 -9.57 -9.31 8.07
C SER A 475 -9.07 -8.38 6.95
N ARG A 476 -9.95 -7.51 6.44
CA ARG A 476 -9.60 -6.48 5.44
C ARG A 476 -8.78 -5.34 6.04
N GLY A 477 -9.11 -4.90 7.25
CA GLY A 477 -8.41 -3.88 8.04
C GLY A 477 -8.56 -2.43 7.53
N THR A 478 -8.51 -2.23 6.21
CA THR A 478 -8.67 -0.94 5.54
C THR A 478 -9.27 -1.11 4.14
N THR A 479 -9.96 -0.09 3.63
CA THR A 479 -10.31 0.02 2.21
C THR A 479 -9.06 0.31 1.40
N VAL A 480 -8.91 -0.38 0.27
CA VAL A 480 -7.75 -0.23 -0.63
C VAL A 480 -8.17 0.62 -1.82
N TYR A 481 -7.54 1.80 -1.98
CA TYR A 481 -7.78 2.69 -3.11
C TYR A 481 -6.69 2.49 -4.17
N LEU A 482 -7.11 2.16 -5.39
CA LEU A 482 -6.27 2.08 -6.57
C LEU A 482 -6.57 3.28 -7.49
N SER A 483 -5.85 3.38 -8.62
CA SER A 483 -5.96 4.53 -9.52
C SER A 483 -7.34 4.67 -10.19
N ASP A 484 -8.02 3.57 -10.49
CA ASP A 484 -9.33 3.53 -11.18
C ASP A 484 -10.49 3.07 -10.30
N ARG A 485 -10.22 2.25 -9.27
CA ARG A 485 -11.24 1.62 -8.42
C ARG A 485 -10.81 1.54 -6.96
N ARG A 486 -11.74 1.10 -6.10
CA ARG A 486 -11.47 0.80 -4.69
C ARG A 486 -12.05 -0.55 -4.27
N PHE A 487 -11.45 -1.14 -3.25
CA PHE A 487 -11.91 -2.37 -2.61
C PHE A 487 -12.32 -2.07 -1.18
N ASP A 488 -13.63 -2.10 -0.94
CA ASP A 488 -14.25 -1.64 0.30
C ASP A 488 -13.95 -2.58 1.47
N MET A 489 -13.79 -1.99 2.66
CA MET A 489 -13.72 -2.74 3.92
C MET A 489 -15.11 -3.28 4.33
N LEU A 490 -16.17 -2.52 4.03
CA LEU A 490 -17.55 -2.85 4.38
C LEU A 490 -18.41 -2.98 3.12
N PRO A 491 -19.48 -3.80 3.16
CA PRO A 491 -20.39 -3.92 2.02
C PRO A 491 -21.04 -2.58 1.64
N LYS A 492 -21.31 -2.39 0.35
CA LYS A 492 -21.90 -1.15 -0.22
C LYS A 492 -23.17 -0.68 0.49
N VAL A 493 -24.00 -1.61 0.98
CA VAL A 493 -25.21 -1.28 1.76
C VAL A 493 -24.85 -0.43 2.99
N LEU A 494 -23.75 -0.74 3.68
CA LEU A 494 -23.28 0.06 4.81
C LEU A 494 -22.45 1.26 4.34
N SER A 495 -21.43 1.03 3.50
CA SER A 495 -20.43 2.05 3.16
C SER A 495 -20.99 3.21 2.33
N GLU A 496 -21.83 2.94 1.34
CA GLU A 496 -22.33 3.95 0.39
C GLU A 496 -23.73 4.48 0.76
N GLN A 497 -24.51 3.70 1.52
CA GLN A 497 -25.92 4.01 1.78
C GLN A 497 -26.20 4.35 3.25
N LEU A 498 -26.12 3.37 4.16
CA LEU A 498 -26.65 3.51 5.52
C LEU A 498 -25.74 4.29 6.48
N CYS A 499 -24.42 4.12 6.37
CA CYS A 499 -23.46 4.83 7.21
C CYS A 499 -23.06 6.18 6.60
N SER A 500 -22.95 6.25 5.27
CA SER A 500 -22.59 7.47 4.53
C SER A 500 -23.51 8.64 4.91
N LEU A 501 -22.94 9.78 5.28
CA LEU A 501 -23.65 10.95 5.82
C LEU A 501 -24.30 11.80 4.71
N ARG A 502 -25.12 11.14 3.88
CA ARG A 502 -25.76 11.70 2.70
C ARG A 502 -26.66 12.91 3.00
N HIS A 503 -26.77 13.82 2.04
CA HIS A 503 -27.54 15.05 2.14
C HIS A 503 -29.03 14.75 2.36
N ARG A 504 -29.67 15.53 3.23
CA ARG A 504 -31.12 15.55 3.49
C ARG A 504 -31.71 14.23 3.99
N VAL A 505 -30.89 13.27 4.41
CA VAL A 505 -31.36 12.02 5.03
C VAL A 505 -30.92 11.96 6.48
N ASP A 506 -31.77 11.41 7.35
CA ASP A 506 -31.40 11.19 8.74
C ASP A 506 -30.37 10.06 8.83
N ARG A 507 -29.28 10.33 9.54
CA ARG A 507 -28.16 9.40 9.72
C ARG A 507 -27.68 9.41 11.17
N TYR A 508 -27.23 8.26 11.62
CA TYR A 508 -26.59 8.11 12.91
C TYR A 508 -25.13 8.52 12.85
N ALA A 509 -24.71 9.33 13.81
CA ALA A 509 -23.33 9.75 13.93
C ALA A 509 -22.81 9.58 15.37
N MET A 510 -21.51 9.34 15.49
CA MET A 510 -20.72 9.57 16.67
C MET A 510 -20.15 10.98 16.59
N SER A 511 -20.35 11.81 17.61
CA SER A 511 -19.97 13.22 17.53
C SER A 511 -19.06 13.64 18.67
N VAL A 512 -18.16 14.53 18.32
CA VAL A 512 -17.35 15.31 19.25
C VAL A 512 -17.75 16.76 19.09
N ILE A 513 -18.19 17.39 20.17
CA ILE A 513 -18.69 18.77 20.17
C ILE A 513 -17.89 19.57 21.19
N TRP A 514 -17.24 20.64 20.73
CA TRP A 514 -16.50 21.56 21.57
C TRP A 514 -17.26 22.86 21.77
N THR A 515 -17.09 23.41 22.97
CA THR A 515 -17.32 24.83 23.22
C THR A 515 -15.96 25.52 23.23
N LEU A 516 -15.79 26.49 22.34
CA LEU A 516 -14.56 27.25 22.16
C LEU A 516 -14.75 28.71 22.57
N ASP A 517 -13.68 29.34 23.07
CA ASP A 517 -13.63 30.80 23.22
C ASP A 517 -13.34 31.50 21.88
N SER A 518 -13.27 32.83 21.90
CA SER A 518 -12.96 33.66 20.72
C SER A 518 -11.57 33.38 20.12
N GLU A 519 -10.65 32.83 20.90
CA GLU A 519 -9.29 32.43 20.50
C GLU A 519 -9.20 30.95 20.08
N ALA A 520 -10.34 30.28 19.97
CA ALA A 520 -10.46 28.87 19.65
C ALA A 520 -9.76 27.95 20.69
N ASN A 521 -9.63 28.37 21.95
CA ASN A 521 -9.25 27.47 23.04
C ASN A 521 -10.46 26.65 23.47
N VAL A 522 -10.20 25.39 23.82
CA VAL A 522 -11.24 24.46 24.27
C VAL A 522 -11.66 24.81 25.70
N ILE A 523 -12.93 25.18 25.87
CA ILE A 523 -13.56 25.36 27.19
C ILE A 523 -14.15 24.03 27.67
N ASN A 524 -14.85 23.33 26.79
CA ASN A 524 -15.50 22.06 27.10
C ASN A 524 -15.52 21.14 25.88
N THR A 525 -15.54 19.83 26.11
CA THR A 525 -15.69 18.80 25.07
C THR A 525 -16.80 17.83 25.48
N TRP A 526 -17.73 17.57 24.57
CA TRP A 526 -18.78 16.57 24.71
C TRP A 526 -18.57 15.46 23.68
N PHE A 527 -18.72 14.21 24.11
CA PHE A 527 -18.65 13.02 23.26
C PHE A 527 -19.98 12.27 23.36
N GLY A 528 -20.52 11.81 22.23
CA GLY A 528 -21.76 11.05 22.27
C GLY A 528 -22.33 10.69 20.92
N ARG A 529 -23.35 9.83 20.95
CA ARG A 529 -24.14 9.48 19.77
C ARG A 529 -25.17 10.56 19.46
N THR A 530 -25.26 10.92 18.18
CA THR A 530 -26.20 11.90 17.65
C THR A 530 -27.02 11.30 16.50
N VAL A 531 -28.11 11.98 16.17
CA VAL A 531 -28.79 11.85 14.87
C VAL A 531 -28.65 13.19 14.16
N ILE A 532 -28.14 13.15 12.93
CA ILE A 532 -27.91 14.35 12.10
C ILE A 532 -28.72 14.26 10.81
N ARG A 533 -28.87 15.41 10.15
CA ARG A 533 -29.34 15.51 8.77
C ARG A 533 -28.42 16.48 8.04
N SER A 534 -27.54 15.97 7.19
CA SER A 534 -26.61 16.82 6.44
C SER A 534 -27.41 17.75 5.52
N ALA A 535 -27.18 19.06 5.62
CA ALA A 535 -27.82 20.06 4.77
C ALA A 535 -27.26 20.02 3.34
N CYS A 536 -25.97 19.66 3.20
CA CYS A 536 -25.25 19.65 1.93
C CYS A 536 -24.06 18.69 1.98
N GLU A 537 -23.84 18.00 0.86
CA GLU A 537 -22.56 17.38 0.49
C GLU A 537 -21.84 18.40 -0.42
N MET A 538 -20.72 18.98 0.01
CA MET A 538 -19.96 19.94 -0.80
C MET A 538 -18.67 19.29 -1.32
N GLU A 539 -18.27 19.65 -2.54
CA GLU A 539 -16.92 19.36 -3.02
C GLU A 539 -15.92 20.36 -2.44
N TYR A 540 -14.65 19.97 -2.29
CA TYR A 540 -13.58 20.88 -1.84
C TYR A 540 -13.51 22.16 -2.67
N GLU A 541 -13.60 22.06 -3.99
CA GLU A 541 -13.56 23.21 -4.90
C GLU A 541 -14.74 24.16 -4.64
N GLN A 542 -15.93 23.64 -4.34
CA GLN A 542 -17.11 24.45 -4.02
C GLN A 542 -16.93 25.16 -2.68
N ALA A 543 -16.45 24.47 -1.65
CA ALA A 543 -16.20 25.06 -0.34
C ALA A 543 -15.08 26.12 -0.39
N GLN A 544 -14.04 25.90 -1.20
CA GLN A 544 -13.01 26.91 -1.47
C GLN A 544 -13.62 28.15 -2.16
N GLN A 545 -14.47 27.98 -3.17
CA GLN A 545 -15.14 29.10 -3.84
C GLN A 545 -16.06 29.91 -2.88
N ILE A 546 -16.71 29.25 -1.91
CA ILE A 546 -17.44 29.95 -0.83
C ILE A 546 -16.48 30.84 -0.03
N LEU A 547 -15.33 30.28 0.35
CA LEU A 547 -14.31 30.95 1.16
C LEU A 547 -13.68 32.14 0.41
N ASP A 548 -13.45 31.99 -0.89
CA ASP A 548 -12.94 33.04 -1.79
C ASP A 548 -13.98 34.15 -2.06
N GLY A 549 -15.21 33.97 -1.58
CA GLY A 549 -16.26 34.98 -1.61
C GLY A 549 -17.10 35.00 -2.88
N MET A 550 -17.03 33.98 -3.73
CA MET A 550 -17.86 33.88 -4.93
C MET A 550 -19.36 33.89 -4.60
N ASN A 551 -20.15 34.56 -5.45
CA ASN A 551 -21.60 34.69 -5.27
C ASN A 551 -22.38 33.55 -5.97
N VAL A 552 -21.80 32.96 -7.00
CA VAL A 552 -22.39 31.85 -7.78
C VAL A 552 -21.36 30.74 -7.83
N ILE A 553 -21.76 29.55 -7.39
CA ILE A 553 -20.88 28.38 -7.24
C ILE A 553 -21.44 27.27 -8.13
N PRO A 554 -20.70 26.82 -9.15
CA PRO A 554 -21.15 25.74 -10.02
C PRO A 554 -21.51 24.48 -9.21
N GLY A 555 -22.67 23.89 -9.51
CA GLY A 555 -23.14 22.66 -8.85
C GLY A 555 -23.73 22.86 -7.45
N LEU A 556 -23.76 24.09 -6.91
CA LEU A 556 -24.35 24.40 -5.61
C LEU A 556 -25.47 25.44 -5.73
N ASP A 557 -26.63 25.16 -5.12
CA ASP A 557 -27.77 26.09 -5.11
C ASP A 557 -27.39 27.43 -4.44
N ALA A 558 -27.78 28.54 -5.07
CA ALA A 558 -27.38 29.88 -4.62
C ALA A 558 -27.95 30.24 -3.23
N LYS A 559 -29.17 29.77 -2.90
CA LYS A 559 -29.77 30.01 -1.59
C LYS A 559 -29.05 29.21 -0.51
N LEU A 560 -28.75 27.94 -0.81
CA LEU A 560 -27.98 27.07 0.08
C LEU A 560 -26.55 27.58 0.31
N SER A 561 -25.85 27.99 -0.76
CA SER A 561 -24.53 28.62 -0.69
C SER A 561 -24.53 29.85 0.24
N LYS A 562 -25.52 30.74 0.08
CA LYS A 562 -25.68 31.91 0.96
C LYS A 562 -25.91 31.52 2.43
N GLN A 563 -26.61 30.42 2.68
CA GLN A 563 -26.87 29.91 4.03
C GLN A 563 -25.63 29.26 4.67
N LEU A 564 -24.79 28.58 3.87
CA LEU A 564 -23.57 27.89 4.34
C LEU A 564 -22.38 28.84 4.51
N LYS A 565 -22.33 29.93 3.73
CA LYS A 565 -21.20 30.88 3.71
C LYS A 565 -20.74 31.36 5.10
N PRO A 566 -21.62 31.78 6.03
CA PRO A 566 -21.20 32.18 7.37
C PRO A 566 -20.50 31.05 8.14
N SER A 567 -21.03 29.82 8.07
CA SER A 567 -20.44 28.66 8.74
C SER A 567 -19.09 28.27 8.14
N VAL A 568 -18.93 28.31 6.81
CA VAL A 568 -17.65 28.02 6.15
C VAL A 568 -16.57 29.05 6.52
N ILE A 569 -16.93 30.34 6.56
CA ILE A 569 -16.00 31.42 6.96
C ILE A 569 -15.63 31.28 8.44
N LEU A 570 -16.59 31.01 9.31
CA LEU A 570 -16.35 30.80 10.75
C LEU A 570 -15.46 29.58 10.99
N LEU A 571 -15.70 28.48 10.25
CA LEU A 571 -14.86 27.28 10.29
C LEU A 571 -13.42 27.60 9.92
N ALA A 572 -13.21 28.28 8.78
CA ALA A 572 -11.88 28.68 8.32
C ALA A 572 -11.16 29.57 9.35
N LYS A 573 -11.84 30.61 9.86
CA LYS A 573 -11.28 31.51 10.89
C LYS A 573 -10.86 30.75 12.14
N THR A 574 -11.69 29.82 12.61
CA THR A 574 -11.44 29.04 13.82
C THR A 574 -10.29 28.06 13.62
N MET A 575 -10.30 27.28 12.53
CA MET A 575 -9.28 26.26 12.27
C MET A 575 -7.91 26.87 11.92
N ARG A 576 -7.84 28.07 11.34
CA ARG A 576 -6.57 28.80 11.18
C ARG A 576 -5.88 29.05 12.53
N LYS A 577 -6.64 29.43 13.58
CA LYS A 577 -6.09 29.64 14.93
C LYS A 577 -5.63 28.34 15.59
N VAL A 578 -6.39 27.25 15.40
CA VAL A 578 -6.00 25.91 15.88
C VAL A 578 -4.72 25.44 15.21
N ARG A 579 -4.68 25.51 13.87
CA ARG A 579 -3.49 25.16 13.07
C ARG A 579 -2.27 25.97 13.46
N ALA A 580 -2.39 27.29 13.59
CA ALA A 580 -1.28 28.17 13.93
C ALA A 580 -0.61 27.77 15.26
N ARG A 581 -1.41 27.42 16.28
CA ARG A 581 -0.88 26.91 17.57
C ARG A 581 -0.18 25.56 17.40
N ARG A 582 -0.76 24.63 16.65
CA ARG A 582 -0.15 23.31 16.41
C ARG A 582 1.17 23.42 15.64
N VAL A 583 1.25 24.29 14.64
CA VAL A 583 2.49 24.59 13.89
C VAL A 583 3.52 25.26 14.80
N ALA A 584 3.11 26.21 15.65
CA ALA A 584 4.00 26.84 16.62
C ALA A 584 4.60 25.84 17.63
N ASN A 585 3.89 24.75 17.91
CA ASN A 585 4.37 23.65 18.75
C ASN A 585 5.27 22.63 18.00
N GLY A 586 5.57 22.87 16.72
CA GLY A 586 6.52 22.06 15.94
C GLY A 586 5.89 20.97 15.08
N ALA A 587 4.63 21.13 14.69
CA ALA A 587 4.05 20.23 13.69
C ALA A 587 4.66 20.46 12.29
N LEU A 588 4.90 19.37 11.58
CA LEU A 588 5.52 19.39 10.26
C LEU A 588 4.45 19.52 9.17
N GLU A 589 4.69 20.44 8.22
CA GLU A 589 3.86 20.62 7.02
C GLU A 589 4.59 20.01 5.82
N LEU A 590 4.38 18.71 5.60
CA LEU A 590 5.02 17.97 4.53
C LEU A 590 4.11 17.89 3.30
N ALA A 591 4.70 17.98 2.11
CA ALA A 591 3.98 17.86 0.85
C ALA A 591 3.93 16.40 0.38
N SER A 592 2.76 15.95 -0.07
CA SER A 592 2.60 14.69 -0.82
C SER A 592 2.56 15.00 -2.32
N SER A 593 3.37 14.30 -3.12
CA SER A 593 3.40 14.42 -4.59
C SER A 593 2.36 13.50 -5.25
N GLU A 594 1.12 13.55 -4.77
CA GLU A 594 0.02 12.74 -5.31
C GLU A 594 -0.43 13.23 -6.69
N VAL A 595 -0.69 12.29 -7.58
CA VAL A 595 -1.27 12.54 -8.91
C VAL A 595 -2.66 11.93 -9.02
N LYS A 596 -3.52 12.56 -9.83
CA LYS A 596 -4.83 12.05 -10.23
C LYS A 596 -4.83 11.74 -11.72
N PHE A 597 -5.42 10.61 -12.08
CA PHE A 597 -5.63 10.21 -13.46
C PHE A 597 -7.00 10.72 -13.93
N LYS A 598 -7.05 11.22 -15.17
CA LYS A 598 -8.29 11.53 -15.86
C LYS A 598 -8.56 10.43 -16.89
N PHE A 599 -9.76 9.89 -16.86
CA PHE A 599 -10.22 8.87 -17.79
C PHE A 599 -11.07 9.48 -18.89
N LYS A 600 -11.06 8.87 -20.07
CA LYS A 600 -11.97 9.20 -21.17
C LYS A 600 -13.29 8.47 -20.96
N GLU A 601 -14.41 9.14 -21.25
CA GLU A 601 -15.75 8.58 -21.05
C GLU A 601 -16.09 7.43 -22.02
N GLU A 602 -15.48 7.39 -23.21
CA GLU A 602 -15.82 6.43 -24.27
C GLU A 602 -15.13 5.06 -24.13
N ASP A 603 -13.82 5.04 -23.86
CA ASP A 603 -12.97 3.84 -23.92
C ASP A 603 -12.30 3.50 -22.58
N GLY A 604 -12.52 4.29 -21.52
CA GLY A 604 -11.84 4.14 -20.23
C GLY A 604 -10.33 4.44 -20.26
N GLY A 605 -9.79 4.91 -21.39
CA GLY A 605 -8.39 5.25 -21.56
C GLY A 605 -7.97 6.48 -20.74
N ILE A 606 -6.67 6.67 -20.53
CA ILE A 606 -6.14 7.76 -19.69
C ILE A 606 -5.99 9.02 -20.56
N SER A 607 -6.82 10.03 -20.31
CA SER A 607 -6.77 11.31 -21.03
C SER A 607 -5.62 12.21 -20.54
N GLY A 608 -5.29 12.15 -19.24
CA GLY A 608 -4.21 12.94 -18.65
C GLY A 608 -3.88 12.59 -17.20
N ILE A 609 -2.73 13.07 -16.75
CA ILE A 609 -2.26 12.99 -15.36
C ILE A 609 -2.15 14.41 -14.82
N GLN A 610 -2.67 14.65 -13.61
CA GLN A 610 -2.64 15.96 -12.98
C GLN A 610 -2.18 15.86 -11.52
N PRO A 611 -1.18 16.66 -11.10
CA PRO A 611 -0.83 16.80 -9.69
C PRO A 611 -2.02 17.31 -8.89
N LYS A 612 -2.21 16.76 -7.69
CA LYS A 612 -3.24 17.21 -6.76
C LYS A 612 -2.88 18.60 -6.23
N GLN A 613 -3.75 19.58 -6.48
CA GLN A 613 -3.53 20.95 -6.03
C GLN A 613 -3.95 21.10 -4.55
N PRO A 614 -3.08 21.62 -3.67
CA PRO A 614 -3.41 21.84 -2.27
C PRO A 614 -4.26 23.10 -2.10
N LEU A 615 -5.57 22.94 -1.90
CA LEU A 615 -6.47 24.03 -1.49
C LEU A 615 -6.38 24.33 0.01
N GLU A 616 -6.71 25.57 0.41
CA GLU A 616 -6.77 25.96 1.82
C GLU A 616 -7.81 25.15 2.58
N ILE A 617 -8.96 24.90 1.96
CA ILE A 617 -10.03 24.14 2.59
C ILE A 617 -9.62 22.70 2.95
N HIS A 618 -8.70 22.07 2.20
CA HIS A 618 -8.17 20.76 2.58
C HIS A 618 -7.48 20.83 3.95
N ARG A 619 -6.70 21.89 4.19
CA ARG A 619 -5.97 22.10 5.46
C ARG A 619 -6.92 22.40 6.62
N ILE A 620 -8.02 23.11 6.34
CA ILE A 620 -9.05 23.42 7.34
C ILE A 620 -9.76 22.14 7.82
N ILE A 621 -10.17 21.29 6.89
CA ILE A 621 -10.83 20.02 7.21
C ILE A 621 -9.85 19.05 7.88
N GLU A 622 -8.61 18.96 7.39
CA GLU A 622 -7.55 18.19 8.03
C GLU A 622 -7.36 18.62 9.51
N GLU A 623 -7.31 19.92 9.80
CA GLU A 623 -7.15 20.43 11.17
C GLU A 623 -8.34 20.04 12.07
N ALA A 624 -9.56 20.16 11.55
CA ALA A 624 -10.78 19.73 12.25
C ALA A 624 -10.72 18.24 12.63
N MET A 625 -10.28 17.39 11.70
CA MET A 625 -10.14 15.95 11.94
C MET A 625 -9.00 15.63 12.90
N VAL A 626 -7.85 16.32 12.81
CA VAL A 626 -6.73 16.16 13.77
C VAL A 626 -7.18 16.52 15.19
N MET A 627 -7.94 17.62 15.34
CA MET A 627 -8.50 18.02 16.63
C MET A 627 -9.45 16.97 17.21
N ALA A 628 -10.33 16.38 16.38
CA ALA A 628 -11.22 15.29 16.78
C ALA A 628 -10.45 14.04 17.21
N ASN A 629 -9.50 13.61 16.40
CA ASN A 629 -8.66 12.44 16.66
C ASN A 629 -7.87 12.59 17.97
N ALA A 630 -7.27 13.76 18.23
CA ALA A 630 -6.53 14.03 19.45
C ALA A 630 -7.42 14.02 20.70
N ALA A 631 -8.60 14.65 20.62
CA ALA A 631 -9.56 14.68 21.73
C ALA A 631 -10.08 13.28 22.09
N VAL A 632 -10.39 12.46 21.08
CA VAL A 632 -10.82 11.07 21.27
C VAL A 632 -9.69 10.21 21.81
N ALA A 633 -8.46 10.37 21.31
CA ALA A 633 -7.29 9.63 21.79
C ALA A 633 -7.08 9.80 23.30
N LYS A 634 -7.16 11.05 23.78
CA LYS A 634 -7.08 11.35 25.22
C LYS A 634 -8.25 10.69 25.97
N ARG A 635 -9.47 10.84 25.47
CA ARG A 635 -10.68 10.31 26.13
C ARG A 635 -10.68 8.79 26.28
N ILE A 636 -10.22 8.05 25.27
CA ILE A 636 -10.15 6.58 25.32
C ILE A 636 -9.01 6.13 26.23
N TYR A 637 -7.87 6.82 26.23
CA TYR A 637 -6.75 6.52 27.14
C TYR A 637 -7.17 6.67 28.60
N ASP A 638 -7.92 7.72 28.95
CA ASP A 638 -8.46 7.92 30.31
C ASP A 638 -9.40 6.77 30.75
N GLY A 639 -10.05 6.07 29.81
CA GLY A 639 -10.92 4.92 30.11
C GLY A 639 -10.24 3.54 30.02
N PHE A 640 -9.16 3.43 29.24
CA PHE A 640 -8.47 2.21 28.83
C PHE A 640 -6.94 2.40 28.87
N GLN A 641 -6.39 2.74 30.04
CA GLN A 641 -4.96 3.08 30.17
C GLN A 641 -4.02 1.97 29.65
N ASP A 642 -4.41 0.70 29.82
CA ASP A 642 -3.58 -0.47 29.43
C ASP A 642 -3.97 -1.07 28.07
N SER A 643 -4.97 -0.54 27.36
CA SER A 643 -5.45 -1.17 26.13
C SER A 643 -6.08 -0.21 25.11
N ALA A 644 -5.85 1.10 25.25
CA ALA A 644 -6.32 2.09 24.28
C ALA A 644 -5.60 1.87 22.94
N LEU A 645 -6.36 1.86 21.85
CA LEU A 645 -5.80 1.83 20.51
C LEU A 645 -5.35 3.24 20.11
N LEU A 646 -4.05 3.47 20.14
CA LEU A 646 -3.42 4.74 19.78
C LEU A 646 -2.66 4.60 18.47
N ARG A 647 -2.25 5.72 17.89
CA ARG A 647 -1.38 5.79 16.72
C ARG A 647 -0.23 6.74 17.00
N ASN A 648 0.96 6.19 17.19
CA ASN A 648 2.15 6.97 17.43
C ASN A 648 2.93 7.23 16.13
N HIS A 649 3.82 8.22 16.18
CA HIS A 649 4.79 8.48 15.12
C HIS A 649 6.13 8.72 15.82
N PRO A 650 7.01 7.71 15.86
CA PRO A 650 8.26 7.81 16.59
C PRO A 650 9.20 8.82 15.92
N PRO A 651 10.17 9.38 16.66
CA PRO A 651 11.20 10.24 16.08
C PRO A 651 11.94 9.57 14.92
N PRO A 652 12.36 10.32 13.90
CA PRO A 652 13.16 9.80 12.79
C PRO A 652 14.55 9.32 13.22
N ILE A 653 15.09 8.34 12.50
CA ILE A 653 16.48 7.90 12.68
C ILE A 653 17.40 8.92 11.99
N GLN A 654 18.33 9.51 12.75
CA GLN A 654 19.16 10.63 12.26
C GLN A 654 19.93 10.33 10.96
N ASN A 655 20.41 9.09 10.77
CA ASN A 655 21.12 8.71 9.56
C ASN A 655 20.27 8.83 8.28
N HIS A 656 18.93 8.75 8.38
CA HIS A 656 18.05 8.90 7.22
C HIS A 656 18.03 10.34 6.67
N PHE A 657 18.38 11.34 7.48
CA PHE A 657 18.44 12.73 7.04
C PHE A 657 19.71 13.08 6.27
N LYS A 658 20.73 12.21 6.23
CA LYS A 658 22.02 12.52 5.60
C LYS A 658 21.87 13.10 4.19
N MET A 659 21.00 12.50 3.37
CA MET A 659 20.70 12.97 2.02
C MET A 659 20.00 14.34 2.02
N LEU A 660 19.06 14.56 2.94
CA LEU A 660 18.34 15.82 3.06
C LEU A 660 19.28 16.96 3.45
N LEU A 661 20.16 16.72 4.42
CA LEU A 661 21.12 17.73 4.91
C LEU A 661 22.07 18.17 3.80
N VAL A 662 22.67 17.20 3.10
CA VAL A 662 23.57 17.46 1.95
C VAL A 662 22.85 18.22 0.83
N ALA A 663 21.58 17.88 0.59
CA ALA A 663 20.77 18.53 -0.43
C ALA A 663 20.39 19.97 -0.06
N ALA A 664 20.06 20.23 1.21
CA ALA A 664 19.80 21.60 1.66
C ALA A 664 21.09 22.45 1.60
N GLU A 665 22.22 21.89 2.02
CA GLU A 665 23.52 22.57 2.05
C GLU A 665 23.99 22.95 0.63
N SER A 666 23.72 22.13 -0.38
CA SER A 666 24.07 22.44 -1.78
C SER A 666 23.35 23.69 -2.33
N LYS A 667 22.22 24.08 -1.72
CA LYS A 667 21.48 25.32 -2.00
C LYS A 667 21.71 26.41 -0.95
N GLY A 668 22.67 26.22 -0.03
CA GLY A 668 23.04 27.19 1.00
C GLY A 668 22.12 27.21 2.21
N PHE A 669 21.34 26.16 2.44
CA PHE A 669 20.44 26.05 3.60
C PHE A 669 20.96 25.07 4.64
N THR A 670 20.67 25.37 5.91
CA THR A 670 20.93 24.48 7.04
C THR A 670 19.61 23.99 7.60
N ILE A 671 19.44 22.67 7.70
CA ILE A 671 18.26 22.02 8.28
C ILE A 671 18.65 21.44 9.64
N ASP A 672 17.85 21.76 10.67
CA ASP A 672 18.08 21.30 12.03
C ASP A 672 17.17 20.11 12.34
N THR A 673 17.74 18.94 12.59
CA THR A 673 17.01 17.69 12.85
C THR A 673 16.98 17.30 14.33
N SER A 674 17.37 18.22 15.24
CA SER A 674 17.47 17.97 16.68
C SER A 674 16.11 17.73 17.36
N SER A 675 15.07 18.40 16.88
CA SER A 675 13.70 18.29 17.38
C SER A 675 12.69 18.52 16.25
N ASN A 676 11.43 18.13 16.46
CA ASN A 676 10.35 18.41 15.50
C ASN A 676 10.15 19.92 15.28
N LEU A 677 10.25 20.73 16.33
CA LEU A 677 10.12 22.19 16.23
C LEU A 677 11.28 22.82 15.46
N ALA A 678 12.52 22.41 15.73
CA ALA A 678 13.69 22.90 15.01
C ALA A 678 13.64 22.50 13.52
N LEU A 679 13.20 21.27 13.23
CA LEU A 679 13.01 20.80 11.86
C LEU A 679 11.91 21.58 11.14
N ALA A 680 10.75 21.75 11.77
CA ALA A 680 9.63 22.51 11.19
C ALA A 680 10.00 23.98 10.94
N THR A 681 10.81 24.57 11.82
CA THR A 681 11.23 25.98 11.70
C THR A 681 12.26 26.14 10.59
N SER A 682 13.31 25.32 10.57
CA SER A 682 14.35 25.39 9.52
C SER A 682 13.80 25.09 8.12
N LEU A 683 12.86 24.15 7.98
CA LEU A 683 12.17 23.89 6.70
C LEU A 683 11.31 25.06 6.24
N ARG A 684 10.57 25.72 7.15
CA ARG A 684 9.76 26.90 6.81
C ARG A 684 10.63 28.09 6.42
N GLU A 685 11.74 28.31 7.12
CA GLU A 685 12.70 29.35 6.76
C GLU A 685 13.31 29.10 5.38
N CYS A 686 13.65 27.85 5.07
CA CYS A 686 14.12 27.46 3.75
C CYS A 686 13.06 27.74 2.68
N ALA A 687 11.83 27.28 2.88
CA ALA A 687 10.72 27.52 1.96
C ALA A 687 10.44 29.02 1.74
N ALA A 688 10.51 29.83 2.80
CA ALA A 688 10.29 31.28 2.72
C ALA A 688 11.44 32.04 2.03
N LYS A 689 12.68 31.54 2.11
CA LYS A 689 13.85 32.14 1.47
C LYS A 689 14.05 31.67 0.03
N SER A 690 13.41 30.58 -0.38
CA SER A 690 13.43 30.01 -1.74
C SER A 690 12.29 30.53 -2.62
N GLU A 691 11.86 31.79 -2.45
CA GLU A 691 10.82 32.40 -3.30
C GLU A 691 11.21 32.33 -4.78
N GLY A 692 10.41 31.57 -5.57
CA GLY A 692 10.64 31.33 -7.00
C GLY A 692 11.13 29.92 -7.37
N ASP A 693 11.51 29.08 -6.40
CA ASP A 693 11.94 27.68 -6.62
C ASP A 693 11.01 26.69 -5.87
N GLU A 694 9.71 26.72 -6.22
CA GLU A 694 8.68 25.85 -5.62
C GLU A 694 9.01 24.35 -5.75
N GLU A 695 9.72 24.03 -6.82
CA GLU A 695 10.11 22.69 -7.20
C GLU A 695 11.19 22.12 -6.28
N PHE A 696 12.23 22.90 -5.97
CA PHE A 696 13.20 22.58 -4.91
C PHE A 696 12.50 22.37 -3.58
N VAL A 697 11.62 23.30 -3.17
CA VAL A 697 10.90 23.18 -1.89
C VAL A 697 10.08 21.90 -1.85
N ARG A 698 9.38 21.55 -2.93
CA ARG A 698 8.58 20.32 -2.99
C ARG A 698 9.46 19.07 -2.88
N LEU A 699 10.61 19.04 -3.54
CA LEU A 699 11.56 17.93 -3.45
C LEU A 699 12.18 17.83 -2.05
N LEU A 700 12.54 18.96 -1.43
CA LEU A 700 13.03 19.02 -0.06
C LEU A 700 12.01 18.46 0.94
N MET A 701 10.73 18.82 0.79
CA MET A 701 9.65 18.28 1.61
C MET A 701 9.41 16.78 1.36
N ALA A 702 9.55 16.32 0.12
CA ALA A 702 9.47 14.89 -0.21
C ALA A 702 10.64 14.10 0.41
N MET A 703 11.87 14.60 0.32
CA MET A 703 13.05 14.02 0.96
C MET A 703 12.90 13.97 2.49
N THR A 704 12.35 15.03 3.09
CA THR A 704 12.02 15.07 4.51
C THR A 704 11.03 13.97 4.87
N THR A 705 9.95 13.82 4.08
CA THR A 705 8.95 12.77 4.28
C THR A 705 9.55 11.37 4.19
N MET A 706 10.47 11.14 3.25
CA MET A 706 11.17 9.86 3.12
C MET A 706 12.14 9.56 4.28
N ALA A 707 12.67 10.61 4.93
CA ALA A 707 13.54 10.45 6.09
C ALA A 707 12.78 10.17 7.40
N MET A 708 11.49 10.50 7.46
CA MET A 708 10.63 10.25 8.63
C MET A 708 10.50 8.75 8.94
N SER A 709 10.25 8.45 10.21
CA SER A 709 9.82 7.11 10.63
C SER A 709 8.39 6.81 10.18
N GLU A 710 8.03 5.54 10.09
CA GLU A 710 6.64 5.15 9.80
C GLU A 710 5.79 5.30 11.07
N ALA A 711 4.64 5.96 10.96
CA ALA A 711 3.64 6.00 12.03
C ALA A 711 2.88 4.66 12.13
N SER A 712 2.67 4.17 13.35
CA SER A 712 2.04 2.86 13.61
C SER A 712 0.95 2.92 14.67
N TYR A 713 -0.05 2.05 14.54
CA TYR A 713 -0.98 1.74 15.62
C TYR A 713 -0.26 0.98 16.74
N ILE A 714 -0.62 1.29 17.98
CA ILE A 714 -0.08 0.66 19.19
C ILE A 714 -1.22 0.40 20.18
N SER A 715 -1.03 -0.60 21.05
CA SER A 715 -1.80 -0.71 22.29
C SER A 715 -1.09 0.08 23.39
N SER A 716 -1.82 0.88 24.16
CA SER A 716 -1.21 1.69 25.23
C SER A 716 -0.54 0.84 26.33
N GLY A 717 -0.99 -0.40 26.58
CA GLY A 717 -0.32 -1.31 27.53
C GLY A 717 0.97 -1.94 27.01
N SER A 718 1.23 -1.85 25.70
CA SER A 718 2.42 -2.44 25.07
C SER A 718 3.64 -1.53 25.06
N ARG A 719 3.48 -0.26 25.43
CA ARG A 719 4.50 0.79 25.32
C ARG A 719 4.45 1.74 26.52
N PRO A 720 5.57 2.34 26.93
CA PRO A 720 5.57 3.39 27.95
C PRO A 720 4.97 4.70 27.41
N VAL A 721 4.45 5.55 28.30
CA VAL A 721 3.68 6.76 27.95
C VAL A 721 4.48 7.76 27.10
N ASN A 722 5.79 7.86 27.31
CA ASN A 722 6.67 8.72 26.52
C ASN A 722 6.79 8.31 25.04
N GLU A 723 6.40 7.08 24.68
CA GLU A 723 6.40 6.58 23.30
C GLU A 723 5.06 6.76 22.58
N PHE A 724 4.05 7.34 23.23
CA PHE A 724 2.72 7.57 22.63
C PHE A 724 2.70 8.75 21.65
N THR A 725 3.69 9.63 21.77
CA THR A 725 3.76 10.89 21.02
C THR A 725 3.72 10.69 19.51
N HIS A 726 3.17 11.68 18.83
CA HIS A 726 3.13 11.75 17.37
C HIS A 726 4.05 12.87 16.87
N TYR A 727 5.30 12.52 16.53
CA TYR A 727 6.37 13.44 16.14
C TYR A 727 5.93 14.47 15.09
N GLY A 728 5.37 14.00 13.97
CA GLY A 728 4.99 14.89 12.86
C GLY A 728 3.80 15.83 13.14
N LEU A 729 2.94 15.51 14.11
CA LEU A 729 1.76 16.33 14.44
C LEU A 729 1.98 17.20 15.68
N ALA A 730 3.10 17.01 16.40
CA ALA A 730 3.39 17.62 17.68
C ALA A 730 2.28 17.39 18.73
N LEU A 731 1.82 16.14 18.85
CA LEU A 731 0.77 15.74 19.80
C LEU A 731 1.25 14.64 20.74
N GLU A 732 0.81 14.68 22.00
CA GLU A 732 1.11 13.64 23.00
C GLU A 732 0.28 12.36 22.79
N TYR A 733 -1.00 12.52 22.46
CA TYR A 733 -1.93 11.42 22.19
C TYR A 733 -2.59 11.62 20.83
N TYR A 734 -2.58 10.57 20.01
CA TYR A 734 -3.24 10.58 18.71
C TYR A 734 -3.82 9.19 18.41
N THR A 735 -4.94 9.14 17.71
CA THR A 735 -5.57 7.92 17.20
C THR A 735 -6.34 8.24 15.92
N HIS A 736 -6.92 7.25 15.27
CA HIS A 736 -7.84 7.47 14.16
C HIS A 736 -9.27 7.15 14.58
N PHE A 737 -10.16 8.14 14.42
CA PHE A 737 -11.58 8.08 14.78
C PHE A 737 -12.51 8.47 13.62
N THR A 738 -12.01 9.26 12.66
CA THR A 738 -12.82 10.01 11.69
C THR A 738 -13.19 9.26 10.42
N SER A 739 -12.85 7.98 10.25
CA SER A 739 -13.19 7.23 9.03
C SER A 739 -13.49 5.74 9.24
N PRO A 740 -14.51 5.40 10.06
CA PRO A 740 -14.89 4.01 10.35
C PRO A 740 -15.49 3.24 9.19
N ILE A 741 -15.92 3.89 8.09
CA ILE A 741 -16.37 3.18 6.88
C ILE A 741 -15.20 2.46 6.21
N ARG A 742 -14.00 3.08 6.26
CA ARG A 742 -12.82 2.62 5.51
C ARG A 742 -11.66 2.11 6.35
N ARG A 743 -11.69 2.25 7.68
CA ARG A 743 -10.62 1.79 8.59
C ARG A 743 -11.20 1.06 9.80
N TYR A 744 -10.73 -0.16 10.04
CA TYR A 744 -11.18 -0.96 11.17
C TYR A 744 -10.68 -0.40 12.51
N ALA A 745 -9.53 0.29 12.51
CA ALA A 745 -9.00 1.00 13.67
C ALA A 745 -10.04 1.97 14.27
N ASP A 746 -10.66 2.78 13.41
CA ASP A 746 -11.68 3.75 13.80
C ASP A 746 -12.92 3.06 14.38
N LEU A 747 -13.32 1.89 13.84
CA LEU A 747 -14.42 1.10 14.41
C LEU A 747 -14.11 0.60 15.83
N VAL A 748 -12.87 0.16 16.09
CA VAL A 748 -12.41 -0.22 17.44
C VAL A 748 -12.40 1.00 18.37
N VAL A 749 -11.90 2.14 17.90
CA VAL A 749 -11.90 3.39 18.67
C VAL A 749 -13.32 3.87 18.98
N HIS A 750 -14.27 3.75 18.05
CA HIS A 750 -15.68 4.05 18.30
C HIS A 750 -16.25 3.17 19.42
N ARG A 751 -15.91 1.87 19.44
CA ARG A 751 -16.31 0.95 20.52
C ARG A 751 -15.71 1.34 21.87
N GLN A 752 -14.42 1.68 21.91
CA GLN A 752 -13.76 2.17 23.13
C GLN A 752 -14.39 3.48 23.63
N LEU A 753 -14.62 4.44 22.73
CA LEU A 753 -15.26 5.71 23.08
C LEU A 753 -16.69 5.51 23.61
N LEU A 754 -17.48 4.60 23.02
CA LEU A 754 -18.81 4.27 23.53
C LEU A 754 -18.77 3.66 24.93
N ALA A 755 -17.87 2.71 25.16
CA ALA A 755 -17.71 2.11 26.49
C ALA A 755 -17.30 3.15 27.54
N CYS A 756 -16.44 4.10 27.16
CA CYS A 756 -16.10 5.26 27.96
C CYS A 756 -17.33 6.12 28.32
N ILE A 757 -18.18 6.46 27.33
CA ILE A 757 -19.37 7.29 27.53
C ILE A 757 -20.42 6.56 28.40
N LEU A 758 -20.64 5.27 28.17
CA LEU A 758 -21.61 4.47 28.92
C LEU A 758 -21.22 4.30 30.39
N ARG A 759 -19.92 4.25 30.70
CA ARG A 759 -19.42 4.21 32.08
C ARG A 759 -19.72 5.50 32.85
N ASP A 760 -19.68 6.63 32.17
CA ASP A 760 -19.91 7.95 32.78
C ASP A 760 -21.40 8.29 32.90
N ALA A 761 -22.28 7.54 32.23
CA ALA A 761 -23.73 7.74 32.33
C ALA A 761 -24.23 7.37 33.75
N PRO A 762 -25.14 8.17 34.34
CA PRO A 762 -25.74 7.82 35.63
C PRO A 762 -26.44 6.46 35.53
N LEU A 763 -26.18 5.58 36.50
CA LEU A 763 -26.74 4.22 36.57
C LEU A 763 -28.25 4.26 36.30
N SER A 764 -28.65 3.70 35.15
CA SER A 764 -30.07 3.54 34.83
C SER A 764 -30.67 2.53 35.82
N PRO A 765 -31.91 2.74 36.33
CA PRO A 765 -32.53 1.86 37.33
C PRO A 765 -32.79 0.42 36.83
N SER A 766 -32.63 0.16 35.53
CA SER A 766 -32.49 -1.19 34.98
C SER A 766 -31.00 -1.48 34.85
N GLY A 767 -30.46 -2.34 35.72
CA GLY A 767 -29.05 -2.77 35.74
C GLY A 767 -28.62 -3.57 34.51
N ALA A 768 -28.79 -2.98 33.32
CA ALA A 768 -28.31 -3.53 32.07
C ALA A 768 -26.78 -3.53 32.11
N LEU A 769 -26.23 -4.74 32.19
CA LEU A 769 -24.80 -5.03 32.10
C LEU A 769 -24.19 -4.28 30.92
N VAL A 770 -23.15 -3.49 31.18
CA VAL A 770 -22.24 -3.00 30.13
C VAL A 770 -21.82 -4.22 29.31
N PRO A 771 -22.05 -4.25 27.97
CA PRO A 771 -21.60 -5.36 27.14
C PRO A 771 -20.15 -5.68 27.45
N SER A 772 -19.81 -6.96 27.65
CA SER A 772 -18.55 -7.39 28.27
C SER A 772 -17.33 -6.76 27.58
N SER A 773 -16.83 -5.68 28.18
CA SER A 773 -15.66 -4.92 27.72
C SER A 773 -14.34 -5.68 27.87
N GLU A 774 -14.37 -6.96 28.25
CA GLU A 774 -13.19 -7.79 28.49
C GLU A 774 -12.28 -7.88 27.26
N GLY A 775 -12.87 -8.03 26.07
CA GLY A 775 -12.12 -8.05 24.81
C GLY A 775 -11.38 -6.73 24.51
N LEU A 776 -12.02 -5.59 24.79
CA LEU A 776 -11.46 -4.25 24.59
C LEU A 776 -10.43 -3.85 25.65
N ARG A 777 -10.45 -4.50 26.82
CA ARG A 777 -9.51 -4.31 27.94
C ARG A 777 -8.29 -5.22 27.86
N ASN A 778 -8.26 -6.17 26.94
CA ASN A 778 -7.14 -7.11 26.79
C ASN A 778 -6.03 -6.52 25.92
N ASP A 779 -4.91 -6.14 26.55
CA ASP A 779 -3.73 -5.60 25.86
C ASP A 779 -3.15 -6.56 24.81
N THR A 780 -3.15 -7.86 25.07
CA THR A 780 -2.61 -8.85 24.12
C THR A 780 -3.46 -8.90 22.85
N LYS A 781 -4.79 -8.89 23.00
CA LYS A 781 -5.72 -8.82 21.85
C LYS A 781 -5.53 -7.49 21.11
N MET A 782 -5.45 -6.37 21.82
CA MET A 782 -5.29 -5.05 21.21
C MET A 782 -3.97 -4.92 20.44
N ARG A 783 -2.88 -5.48 20.98
CA ARG A 783 -1.57 -5.53 20.30
C ARG A 783 -1.65 -6.33 19.00
N GLN A 784 -2.29 -7.49 19.01
CA GLN A 784 -2.50 -8.29 17.79
C GLN A 784 -3.33 -7.53 16.75
N VAL A 785 -4.36 -6.81 17.18
CA VAL A 785 -5.15 -5.94 16.30
C VAL A 785 -4.28 -4.82 15.72
N ALA A 786 -3.50 -4.12 16.54
CA ALA A 786 -2.60 -3.06 16.10
C ALA A 786 -1.58 -3.56 15.06
N ASP A 787 -0.91 -4.69 15.32
CA ASP A 787 0.04 -5.31 14.40
C ASP A 787 -0.60 -5.71 13.07
N HIS A 788 -1.82 -6.28 13.13
CA HIS A 788 -2.59 -6.62 11.94
C HIS A 788 -2.92 -5.37 11.10
N LEU A 789 -3.40 -4.30 11.75
CA LEU A 789 -3.75 -3.04 11.10
C LEU A 789 -2.54 -2.36 10.46
N ASN A 790 -1.40 -2.38 11.15
CA ASN A 790 -0.14 -1.84 10.63
C ASN A 790 0.28 -2.56 9.35
N ARG A 791 0.21 -3.90 9.36
CA ARG A 791 0.50 -4.72 8.18
C ARG A 791 -0.46 -4.42 7.03
N LYS A 792 -1.78 -4.45 7.27
CA LYS A 792 -2.79 -4.17 6.24
C LYS A 792 -2.69 -2.77 5.64
N ASN A 793 -2.38 -1.77 6.47
CA ASN A 793 -2.10 -0.42 6.00
C ASN A 793 -0.86 -0.34 5.10
N ARG A 794 0.22 -1.09 5.43
CA ARG A 794 1.42 -1.14 4.58
C ARG A 794 1.14 -1.83 3.26
N GLU A 795 0.46 -2.98 3.28
CA GLU A 795 0.00 -3.72 2.10
C GLU A 795 -0.83 -2.81 1.17
N SER A 796 -1.82 -2.11 1.71
CA SER A 796 -2.66 -1.17 0.95
C SER A 796 -1.85 -0.03 0.31
N LYS A 797 -0.87 0.54 1.02
CA LYS A 797 -0.04 1.64 0.49
C LYS A 797 0.86 1.17 -0.66
N LEU A 798 1.43 -0.03 -0.54
CA LEU A 798 2.26 -0.61 -1.59
C LEU A 798 1.42 -0.93 -2.83
N ALA A 799 0.22 -1.49 -2.67
CA ALA A 799 -0.70 -1.73 -3.77
C ALA A 799 -1.13 -0.43 -4.47
N GLN A 800 -1.42 0.63 -3.71
CA GLN A 800 -1.75 1.94 -4.28
C GLN A 800 -0.59 2.54 -5.09
N ARG A 801 0.65 2.42 -4.58
CA ARG A 801 1.86 2.88 -5.28
C ARG A 801 2.04 2.13 -6.60
N ASP A 802 1.98 0.80 -6.56
CA ASP A 802 2.20 -0.04 -7.75
C ASP A 802 1.07 0.15 -8.77
N SER A 803 -0.17 0.40 -8.33
CA SER A 803 -1.26 0.81 -9.20
C SER A 803 -1.03 2.20 -9.82
N THR A 804 -0.47 3.15 -9.08
CA THR A 804 -0.10 4.46 -9.64
C THR A 804 0.96 4.31 -10.74
N GLU A 805 1.98 3.50 -10.49
CA GLU A 805 3.05 3.21 -11.46
C GLU A 805 2.53 2.50 -12.71
N LEU A 806 1.61 1.54 -12.55
CA LEU A 806 0.93 0.88 -13.66
C LEU A 806 0.19 1.89 -14.54
N PHE A 807 -0.58 2.81 -13.95
CA PHE A 807 -1.35 3.81 -14.72
C PHE A 807 -0.46 4.88 -15.35
N GLN A 808 0.63 5.28 -14.70
CA GLN A 808 1.66 6.12 -15.32
C GLN A 808 2.24 5.44 -16.57
N THR A 809 2.52 4.14 -16.48
CA THR A 809 3.07 3.34 -17.57
C THR A 809 2.07 3.19 -18.72
N LEU A 810 0.79 2.91 -18.42
CA LEU A 810 -0.29 2.85 -19.41
C LEU A 810 -0.50 4.19 -20.11
N TYR A 811 -0.41 5.31 -19.39
CA TYR A 811 -0.50 6.64 -19.97
C TYR A 811 0.62 6.89 -20.99
N VAL A 812 1.87 6.58 -20.62
CA VAL A 812 3.01 6.72 -21.55
C VAL A 812 2.79 5.83 -22.77
N LEU A 813 2.34 4.58 -22.59
CA LEU A 813 2.09 3.63 -23.68
C LEU A 813 1.02 4.13 -24.66
N GLN A 814 -0.06 4.71 -24.15
CA GLN A 814 -1.13 5.28 -24.98
C GLN A 814 -0.64 6.50 -25.77
N LYS A 815 0.20 7.35 -25.17
CA LYS A 815 0.74 8.54 -25.83
C LYS A 815 1.78 8.23 -26.90
N THR A 816 2.53 7.14 -26.75
CA THR A 816 3.53 6.73 -27.75
C THR A 816 2.94 5.88 -28.88
N ARG A 817 1.84 5.14 -28.66
CA ARG A 817 1.16 4.32 -29.70
C ARG A 817 0.39 5.13 -30.78
N GLY A 818 0.05 6.39 -30.52
CA GLY A 818 -0.92 7.17 -31.30
C GLY A 818 -0.39 7.97 -32.50
N GLN A 819 0.84 7.74 -32.95
CA GLN A 819 1.41 8.44 -34.11
C GLN A 819 1.97 7.39 -35.07
N SER A 820 1.20 7.09 -36.12
CA SER A 820 1.55 6.02 -37.08
C SER A 820 2.88 6.32 -37.80
N PRO A 821 3.69 5.29 -38.07
CA PRO A 821 4.74 5.34 -39.07
C PRO A 821 4.08 5.48 -40.45
N ASN A 822 4.66 6.28 -41.34
CA ASN A 822 4.57 5.94 -42.75
C ASN A 822 5.46 4.70 -42.91
N ASP A 823 4.84 3.59 -43.29
CA ASP A 823 5.51 2.37 -43.70
C ASP A 823 6.44 2.70 -44.88
N ASP A 824 7.76 2.53 -44.71
CA ASP A 824 8.73 2.16 -45.77
C ASP A 824 10.21 2.21 -45.33
N ASP A 825 10.57 2.63 -44.09
CA ASP A 825 11.97 2.64 -43.66
C ASP A 825 12.31 1.55 -42.63
N ASP A 826 13.07 0.57 -43.10
CA ASP A 826 13.62 -0.62 -42.42
C ASP A 826 14.80 -0.27 -41.47
N ASP A 827 14.71 0.87 -40.76
CA ASP A 827 15.68 1.26 -39.73
C ASP A 827 15.03 1.11 -38.34
N ASP A 828 15.75 0.47 -37.41
CA ASP A 828 15.30 0.02 -36.08
C ASP A 828 15.05 1.18 -35.08
N THR A 829 14.64 2.34 -35.61
CA THR A 829 14.23 3.55 -34.93
C THR A 829 12.82 3.97 -35.36
N GLY A 830 11.88 3.02 -35.30
CA GLY A 830 10.46 3.25 -35.55
C GLY A 830 9.98 4.57 -34.93
N GLY A 831 9.37 5.43 -35.77
CA GLY A 831 9.05 6.84 -35.57
C GLY A 831 8.09 7.20 -34.42
N GLU A 832 8.31 6.69 -33.21
CA GLU A 832 7.62 7.17 -32.01
C GLU A 832 8.21 8.54 -31.60
N VAL A 833 7.40 9.61 -31.69
CA VAL A 833 7.77 10.88 -31.06
C VAL A 833 7.74 10.70 -29.54
N PRO A 834 8.88 10.82 -28.85
CA PRO A 834 8.93 10.57 -27.42
C PRO A 834 8.15 11.62 -26.65
N LEU A 835 7.47 11.21 -25.58
CA LEU A 835 6.90 12.15 -24.61
C LEU A 835 8.06 12.84 -23.87
N VAL A 836 8.24 14.13 -24.13
CA VAL A 836 9.32 14.94 -23.53
C VAL A 836 8.76 15.74 -22.36
N GLU A 837 9.46 15.69 -21.23
CA GLU A 837 9.11 16.44 -20.02
C GLU A 837 10.33 17.12 -19.43
N THR A 838 10.09 18.23 -18.74
CA THR A 838 11.07 18.83 -17.83
C THR A 838 11.06 18.08 -16.52
N GLY A 839 12.24 17.77 -16.01
CA GLY A 839 12.47 17.10 -14.76
C GLY A 839 13.61 17.71 -13.97
N ILE A 840 13.74 17.26 -12.73
CA ILE A 840 14.73 17.78 -11.77
C ILE A 840 15.58 16.63 -11.27
N ILE A 841 16.89 16.82 -11.27
CA ILE A 841 17.83 15.84 -10.72
C ILE A 841 17.58 15.73 -9.21
N ALA A 842 17.03 14.60 -8.80
CA ALA A 842 16.63 14.33 -7.42
C ALA A 842 17.66 13.51 -6.63
N GLU A 843 18.56 12.82 -7.33
CA GLU A 843 19.54 11.93 -6.72
C GLU A 843 20.66 11.62 -7.70
N ILE A 844 21.91 11.67 -7.25
CA ILE A 844 23.09 11.38 -8.07
C ILE A 844 23.71 10.03 -7.66
N ARG A 845 24.20 9.30 -8.66
CA ARG A 845 24.77 7.95 -8.57
C ARG A 845 26.05 7.88 -9.42
N GLU A 846 26.78 6.77 -9.32
CA GLU A 846 28.11 6.61 -9.97
C GLU A 846 28.09 6.74 -11.49
N ASN A 847 27.04 6.22 -12.14
CA ASN A 847 26.94 6.12 -13.61
C ASN A 847 25.76 6.92 -14.20
N GLY A 848 25.14 7.77 -13.40
CA GLY A 848 23.94 8.51 -13.79
C GLY A 848 23.23 9.16 -12.61
N PHE A 849 21.94 9.45 -12.79
CA PHE A 849 21.13 10.13 -11.78
C PHE A 849 19.64 9.79 -11.91
N PHE A 850 18.87 10.02 -10.85
CA PHE A 850 17.41 9.94 -10.91
C PHE A 850 16.82 11.33 -11.14
N VAL A 851 15.86 11.40 -12.05
CA VAL A 851 15.11 12.61 -12.37
C VAL A 851 13.69 12.45 -11.86
N PHE A 852 13.21 13.43 -11.11
CA PHE A 852 11.82 13.56 -10.73
C PHE A 852 11.06 14.40 -11.76
N LEU A 853 9.89 13.94 -12.16
CA LEU A 853 8.99 14.58 -13.13
C LEU A 853 7.75 15.11 -12.41
N PRO A 854 7.75 16.40 -12.02
CA PRO A 854 6.69 17.06 -11.25
C PRO A 854 5.27 16.79 -11.75
N ARG A 855 5.08 16.98 -13.06
CA ARG A 855 3.78 16.91 -13.72
C ARG A 855 3.19 15.50 -13.71
N LEU A 856 4.04 14.49 -13.79
CA LEU A 856 3.66 13.09 -13.89
C LEU A 856 3.76 12.35 -12.56
N GLY A 857 4.44 12.92 -11.56
CA GLY A 857 4.74 12.24 -10.29
C GLY A 857 5.64 11.01 -10.47
N VAL A 858 6.49 11.00 -11.51
CA VAL A 858 7.38 9.87 -11.84
C VAL A 858 8.79 10.21 -11.39
N LYS A 859 9.47 9.27 -10.71
CA LYS A 859 10.92 9.32 -10.49
C LYS A 859 11.55 8.19 -11.31
N GLY A 860 12.44 8.52 -12.24
CA GLY A 860 13.05 7.53 -13.12
C GLY A 860 14.57 7.70 -13.23
N PRO A 861 15.31 6.61 -13.52
CA PRO A 861 16.75 6.68 -13.75
C PRO A 861 17.06 7.27 -15.14
N VAL A 862 18.11 8.07 -15.20
CA VAL A 862 18.81 8.51 -16.41
C VAL A 862 20.21 7.92 -16.38
N TYR A 863 20.52 7.13 -17.40
CA TYR A 863 21.82 6.49 -17.57
C TYR A 863 22.71 7.37 -18.42
N LEU A 864 23.89 7.74 -17.92
CA LEU A 864 24.89 8.45 -18.71
C LEU A 864 25.82 7.47 -19.42
N LYS A 865 26.23 6.40 -18.73
CA LYS A 865 27.06 5.33 -19.29
C LYS A 865 26.19 4.15 -19.73
N ILE A 866 26.33 3.71 -20.97
CA ILE A 866 25.68 2.48 -21.46
C ILE A 866 26.54 1.24 -21.18
N SER A 867 25.96 0.05 -21.33
CA SER A 867 26.62 -1.23 -21.05
C SER A 867 27.93 -1.45 -21.82
N SER A 868 28.09 -0.85 -23.01
CA SER A 868 29.35 -0.89 -23.78
C SER A 868 30.47 -0.02 -23.20
N GLY A 869 30.20 0.71 -22.11
CA GLY A 869 31.14 1.62 -21.46
C GLY A 869 31.15 3.04 -22.03
N ASP A 870 30.40 3.30 -23.09
CA ASP A 870 30.34 4.61 -23.74
C ASP A 870 29.39 5.56 -23.00
N VAL A 871 29.66 6.87 -23.08
CA VAL A 871 28.81 7.90 -22.49
C VAL A 871 27.90 8.51 -23.55
N ILE A 872 26.61 8.58 -23.27
CA ILE A 872 25.62 9.22 -24.15
C ILE A 872 25.26 10.58 -23.58
N LEU A 873 25.56 11.64 -24.33
CA LEU A 873 25.19 13.00 -23.98
C LEU A 873 24.42 13.69 -25.13
N PRO A 874 23.46 14.57 -24.80
CA PRO A 874 22.85 15.43 -25.79
C PRO A 874 23.87 16.46 -26.34
N LEU A 875 23.86 16.72 -27.64
CA LEU A 875 24.78 17.65 -28.30
C LEU A 875 24.66 19.06 -27.70
N SER A 876 23.49 19.49 -27.23
CA SER A 876 23.33 20.76 -26.50
C SER A 876 24.12 20.82 -25.20
N ALA A 877 24.28 19.70 -24.49
CA ALA A 877 25.08 19.66 -23.27
C ALA A 877 26.57 19.79 -23.57
N LEU A 878 27.03 19.33 -24.73
CA LEU A 878 28.42 19.44 -25.15
C LEU A 878 28.74 20.80 -25.80
N SER A 879 27.84 21.32 -26.63
CA SER A 879 28.04 22.55 -27.43
C SER A 879 27.63 23.84 -26.72
N GLY A 880 26.96 23.74 -25.55
CA GLY A 880 26.38 24.88 -24.83
C GLY A 880 25.29 25.63 -25.60
N SER A 881 24.89 25.13 -26.78
CA SER A 881 23.95 25.78 -27.69
C SER A 881 22.53 25.28 -27.41
N ARG A 882 21.54 26.19 -27.38
CA ARG A 882 20.13 25.77 -27.29
C ARG A 882 19.73 25.09 -28.61
N PRO A 883 19.04 23.94 -28.57
CA PRO A 883 18.54 23.30 -29.78
C PRO A 883 17.63 24.28 -30.55
N ASP A 884 17.85 24.39 -31.86
CA ASP A 884 17.16 25.36 -32.71
C ASP A 884 15.65 25.11 -32.71
N SER A 885 14.87 26.17 -32.50
CA SER A 885 13.41 26.08 -32.28
C SER A 885 12.62 25.50 -33.47
N SER A 886 13.25 25.36 -34.64
CA SER A 886 12.66 24.82 -35.86
C SER A 886 12.69 23.29 -35.97
N ASP A 887 13.52 22.58 -35.18
CA ASP A 887 13.79 21.14 -35.36
C ASP A 887 13.13 20.23 -34.31
N GLY A 888 12.09 20.73 -33.64
CA GLY A 888 11.08 19.92 -32.94
C GLY A 888 11.62 18.80 -32.04
N ASN A 889 11.96 19.12 -30.79
CA ASN A 889 12.19 18.14 -29.71
C ASN A 889 13.35 17.13 -29.87
N ARG A 890 14.19 17.21 -30.90
CA ARG A 890 15.29 16.26 -31.12
C ARG A 890 16.65 16.95 -30.98
N ASP A 891 17.25 16.85 -29.80
CA ASP A 891 18.69 17.05 -29.69
C ASP A 891 19.41 15.78 -30.14
N HIS A 892 20.47 15.92 -30.95
CA HIS A 892 21.22 14.77 -31.45
C HIS A 892 22.07 14.20 -30.31
N LEU A 893 21.93 12.91 -30.03
CA LEU A 893 22.70 12.25 -29.00
C LEU A 893 24.08 11.88 -29.55
N VAL A 894 25.12 12.33 -28.88
CA VAL A 894 26.50 11.99 -29.22
C VAL A 894 26.94 10.85 -28.30
N LYS A 895 27.41 9.78 -28.93
CA LYS A 895 28.07 8.67 -28.24
C LYS A 895 29.55 9.02 -28.13
N VAL A 896 30.04 9.17 -26.91
CA VAL A 896 31.42 9.56 -26.62
C VAL A 896 32.15 8.38 -25.97
N THR A 897 33.18 7.89 -26.64
CA THR A 897 34.01 6.76 -26.18
C THR A 897 35.14 7.28 -25.29
N GLY A 898 35.51 6.51 -24.25
CA GLY A 898 36.65 6.84 -23.38
C GLY A 898 36.45 8.01 -22.41
N CYS A 899 35.21 8.37 -22.08
CA CYS A 899 34.91 9.39 -21.05
C CYS A 899 35.12 8.88 -19.63
N ASP A 900 35.71 9.73 -18.79
CA ASP A 900 35.77 9.53 -17.34
C ASP A 900 34.59 10.23 -16.65
N LEU A 901 33.93 9.49 -15.74
CA LEU A 901 32.87 10.00 -14.88
C LEU A 901 33.43 10.22 -13.48
N GLU A 902 33.52 11.48 -13.07
CA GLU A 902 33.89 11.85 -11.71
C GLU A 902 32.61 12.19 -10.94
N THR A 903 32.44 11.60 -9.75
CA THR A 903 31.29 11.88 -8.88
C THR A 903 31.75 12.43 -7.55
N ASP A 904 31.13 13.52 -7.09
CA ASP A 904 31.31 14.04 -5.74
C ASP A 904 30.27 13.42 -4.80
N HIS A 905 30.22 12.08 -4.86
CA HIS A 905 29.48 11.08 -4.09
C HIS A 905 27.98 11.28 -3.77
N LEU A 906 27.40 12.49 -3.85
CA LEU A 906 25.99 12.81 -3.52
C LEU A 906 25.43 14.05 -4.23
N THR A 907 26.25 15.04 -4.60
CA THR A 907 25.77 16.36 -5.06
C THR A 907 26.03 16.66 -6.53
N ARG A 908 26.99 15.96 -7.14
CA ARG A 908 27.46 16.26 -8.48
C ARG A 908 28.01 15.03 -9.23
N ILE A 909 27.78 15.02 -10.54
CA ILE A 909 28.45 14.14 -11.50
C ILE A 909 29.03 14.99 -12.63
N THR A 910 30.29 14.73 -12.97
CA THR A 910 31.04 15.44 -14.01
C THR A 910 31.49 14.43 -15.06
N VAL A 911 31.15 14.71 -16.31
CA VAL A 911 31.61 13.96 -17.48
C VAL A 911 32.79 14.69 -18.10
N ARG A 912 33.96 14.04 -18.17
CA ARG A 912 35.12 14.56 -18.90
C ARG A 912 35.20 13.95 -20.29
N VAL A 913 35.26 14.80 -21.30
CA VAL A 913 35.34 14.39 -22.71
C VAL A 913 36.80 14.41 -23.16
N PRO A 914 37.34 13.31 -23.73
CA PRO A 914 38.72 13.28 -24.22
C PRO A 914 38.98 14.28 -25.35
N GLU A 915 40.11 14.99 -25.30
CA GLU A 915 40.49 16.00 -26.32
C GLU A 915 40.57 15.44 -27.75
N ALA A 916 40.87 14.14 -27.91
CA ALA A 916 41.01 13.49 -29.21
C ALA A 916 39.70 13.45 -30.04
N LEU A 917 38.52 13.52 -29.39
CA LEU A 917 37.20 13.50 -30.03
C LEU A 917 36.71 14.91 -30.45
N MET A 918 37.46 15.96 -30.12
CA MET A 918 37.09 17.35 -30.44
C MET A 918 37.36 17.75 -31.90
N GLY A 919 38.08 16.91 -32.66
CA GLY A 919 38.42 17.18 -34.07
C GLY A 919 37.28 16.95 -35.07
N GLU A 920 36.23 16.21 -34.70
CA GLU A 920 35.12 15.82 -35.59
C GLU A 920 33.90 16.77 -35.53
N TYR A 921 33.89 17.74 -34.62
CA TYR A 921 32.74 18.64 -34.39
C TYR A 921 33.18 20.12 -34.29
N PRO A 922 32.38 21.07 -34.79
CA PRO A 922 32.82 22.47 -34.92
C PRO A 922 33.00 23.18 -33.56
N SER A 923 34.24 23.54 -33.25
CA SER A 923 34.77 24.73 -32.51
C SER A 923 34.03 25.33 -31.28
N ALA A 924 33.16 24.61 -30.58
CA ALA A 924 32.54 25.12 -29.33
C ALA A 924 32.17 24.04 -28.29
N LEU A 925 32.84 22.88 -28.26
CA LEU A 925 32.54 21.84 -27.27
C LEU A 925 33.28 22.13 -25.94
N THR A 926 32.57 22.06 -24.82
CA THR A 926 33.17 22.14 -23.48
C THR A 926 33.83 20.81 -23.09
N ASN A 927 35.05 20.84 -22.58
CA ASN A 927 35.80 19.65 -22.14
C ASN A 927 35.12 18.90 -20.97
N THR A 928 34.22 19.56 -20.24
CA THR A 928 33.55 19.02 -19.06
C THR A 928 32.07 19.40 -19.04
N VAL A 929 31.21 18.39 -18.88
CA VAL A 929 29.76 18.59 -18.63
C VAL A 929 29.47 18.23 -17.19
N GLU A 930 28.84 19.15 -16.46
CA GLU A 930 28.54 19.00 -15.03
C GLU A 930 27.03 18.94 -14.80
N PHE A 931 26.58 17.97 -14.01
CA PHE A 931 25.21 17.87 -13.52
C PHE A 931 25.20 17.90 -11.99
N ARG A 932 24.36 18.76 -11.42
CA ARG A 932 24.21 18.97 -9.99
C ARG A 932 22.83 18.58 -9.52
N LEU A 933 22.73 18.28 -8.23
CA LEU A 933 21.45 18.06 -7.58
C LEU A 933 20.56 19.32 -7.74
N PHE A 934 19.28 19.11 -8.05
CA PHE A 934 18.30 20.14 -8.38
C PHE A 934 18.47 20.85 -9.73
N ASP A 935 19.39 20.42 -10.58
CA ASP A 935 19.43 20.92 -11.95
C ASP A 935 18.18 20.51 -12.72
N THR A 936 17.71 21.42 -13.57
CA THR A 936 16.55 21.19 -14.44
C THR A 936 17.00 20.64 -15.78
N VAL A 937 16.49 19.46 -16.12
CA VAL A 937 16.85 18.69 -17.31
C VAL A 937 15.62 18.36 -18.13
N ARG A 938 15.79 18.26 -19.46
CA ARG A 938 14.76 17.77 -20.37
C ARG A 938 14.99 16.29 -20.64
N VAL A 939 13.96 15.48 -20.44
CA VAL A 939 14.03 14.03 -20.61
C VAL A 939 12.90 13.49 -21.48
N ALA A 940 13.21 12.46 -22.26
CA ALA A 940 12.23 11.66 -22.97
C ALA A 940 11.83 10.48 -22.09
N LEU A 941 10.52 10.29 -21.91
CA LEU A 941 9.99 9.09 -21.32
C LEU A 941 9.96 7.99 -22.38
N ARG A 942 10.52 6.83 -22.02
CA ARG A 942 10.50 5.62 -22.83
C ARG A 942 10.02 4.45 -21.99
N LEU A 943 9.53 3.41 -22.67
CA LEU A 943 9.00 2.21 -22.03
C LEU A 943 9.91 1.03 -22.31
N ARG A 944 10.22 0.29 -21.25
CA ARG A 944 10.74 -1.08 -21.37
C ARG A 944 9.55 -2.02 -21.32
N LYS A 945 9.27 -2.66 -22.45
CA LYS A 945 8.25 -3.69 -22.56
C LYS A 945 8.87 -4.99 -22.06
N SER A 946 8.43 -5.47 -20.90
CA SER A 946 8.74 -6.82 -20.41
C SER A 946 7.54 -7.72 -20.61
N TYR A 947 7.79 -8.99 -20.92
CA TYR A 947 6.81 -10.07 -20.93
C TYR A 947 6.62 -10.66 -19.53
N GLU A 948 7.75 -10.88 -18.84
CA GLU A 948 7.79 -11.56 -17.56
C GLU A 948 7.43 -10.63 -16.41
N HIS A 949 7.84 -9.37 -16.50
CA HIS A 949 7.57 -8.34 -15.50
C HIS A 949 6.53 -7.32 -15.99
N ARG A 950 6.22 -6.33 -15.16
CA ARG A 950 5.45 -5.16 -15.62
C ARG A 950 6.30 -4.32 -16.56
N HIS A 951 5.64 -3.62 -17.47
CA HIS A 951 6.29 -2.55 -18.21
C HIS A 951 6.83 -1.50 -17.23
N SER A 952 8.00 -0.93 -17.52
CA SER A 952 8.62 0.08 -16.67
C SER A 952 9.01 1.32 -17.47
N ILE A 953 8.88 2.50 -16.85
CA ILE A 953 9.32 3.77 -17.43
C ILE A 953 10.81 3.97 -17.15
N TYR A 954 11.57 4.35 -18.18
CA TYR A 954 12.92 4.88 -18.02
C TYR A 954 13.06 6.22 -18.74
N LEU A 955 14.03 7.01 -18.30
CA LEU A 955 14.22 8.37 -18.79
C LEU A 955 15.49 8.45 -19.62
N ARG A 956 15.40 9.13 -20.77
CA ARG A 956 16.56 9.44 -21.61
C ARG A 956 16.79 10.94 -21.58
N LEU A 957 18.00 11.36 -21.25
CA LEU A 957 18.36 12.78 -21.29
C LEU A 957 18.31 13.29 -22.73
N ILE A 958 17.62 14.42 -22.96
CA ILE A 958 17.57 15.09 -24.27
C ILE A 958 18.24 16.47 -24.21
N GLY A 959 18.39 17.08 -23.05
CA GLY A 959 19.10 18.36 -22.97
C GLY A 959 19.01 19.02 -21.60
N LEU A 960 19.67 20.17 -21.49
CA LEU A 960 19.62 21.06 -20.33
C LEU A 960 18.66 22.22 -20.62
N GLU A 961 17.86 22.63 -19.62
CA GLU A 961 16.97 23.79 -19.78
C GLU A 961 17.69 25.12 -19.49
N GLN A 962 18.68 25.07 -18.60
CA GLN A 962 19.61 26.16 -18.31
C GLN A 962 20.99 25.76 -18.83
N GLY A 963 21.60 26.56 -19.72
CA GLY A 963 22.98 26.32 -20.18
C GLY A 963 23.95 26.38 -19.00
N PRO A 964 25.17 25.81 -19.11
CA PRO A 964 26.16 25.89 -18.05
C PRO A 964 26.36 27.36 -17.69
N THR A 965 26.10 27.72 -16.42
CA THR A 965 26.43 29.04 -15.90
C THR A 965 27.92 29.26 -16.15
N LYS A 966 28.26 30.14 -17.10
CA LYS A 966 29.63 30.63 -17.24
C LYS A 966 30.05 31.18 -15.88
N GLU A 967 31.14 30.62 -15.38
CA GLU A 967 31.86 30.95 -14.15
C GLU A 967 31.49 32.33 -13.57
N SER A 968 30.85 32.35 -12.40
CA SER A 968 31.03 33.50 -11.51
C SER A 968 32.46 33.40 -10.99
N THR A 969 33.28 34.37 -11.38
CA THR A 969 34.59 34.61 -10.82
C THR A 969 34.56 34.46 -9.30
N THR A 970 35.45 33.61 -8.80
CA THR A 970 35.81 33.49 -7.38
C THR A 970 36.00 34.88 -6.77
N PRO A 971 35.43 35.18 -5.58
CA PRO A 971 35.92 36.31 -4.81
C PRO A 971 37.33 35.94 -4.35
N ALA A 972 38.31 36.74 -4.78
CA ALA A 972 39.70 36.62 -4.35
C ALA A 972 39.79 36.55 -2.81
N PRO A 973 40.71 35.75 -2.24
CA PRO A 973 40.95 35.74 -0.81
C PRO A 973 41.40 37.15 -0.39
N GLY A 974 40.54 37.81 0.39
CA GLY A 974 40.80 39.13 0.95
C GLY A 974 42.12 39.13 1.71
N HIS A 975 43.00 40.05 1.30
CA HIS A 975 44.22 40.43 1.98
C HIS A 975 43.99 40.59 3.49
N ARG A 976 44.66 39.75 4.28
CA ARG A 976 44.95 40.03 5.68
C ARG A 976 45.84 41.27 5.73
N ILE A 977 45.26 42.43 6.04
CA ILE A 977 46.03 43.57 6.55
C ILE A 977 46.39 43.22 7.99
N GLY A 978 47.66 42.86 8.18
CA GLY A 978 48.26 42.74 9.50
C GLY A 978 48.31 44.10 10.18
N THR A 979 47.55 44.26 11.25
CA THR A 979 47.85 45.24 12.29
C THR A 979 48.21 44.47 13.56
N ARG A 980 49.49 44.58 13.89
CA ARG A 980 50.16 44.00 15.04
C ARG A 980 49.90 44.93 16.22
N LEU A 981 49.04 44.54 17.16
CA LEU A 981 49.04 45.12 18.51
C LEU A 981 48.83 44.00 19.54
N SER A 982 49.93 43.74 20.23
CA SER A 982 50.08 42.98 21.46
C SER A 982 49.25 43.57 22.60
N VAL A 983 48.47 42.75 23.30
CA VAL A 983 48.19 42.96 24.73
C VAL A 983 48.07 41.61 25.42
N GLU A 984 48.74 41.54 26.57
CA GLU A 984 48.93 40.42 27.47
C GLU A 984 47.63 39.88 28.06
N SER A 985 47.63 38.57 28.27
CA SER A 985 46.77 37.83 29.18
C SER A 985 46.95 38.30 30.63
N LYS A 986 45.85 38.66 31.29
CA LYS A 986 45.71 38.55 32.75
C LYS A 986 44.34 37.97 33.11
N GLU A 987 44.41 36.95 33.94
CA GLU A 987 43.32 36.26 34.63
C GLU A 987 42.57 37.21 35.58
N LEU A 988 41.27 36.94 35.81
CA LEU A 988 40.69 36.53 37.11
C LEU A 988 39.20 36.89 37.23
N ASP A 989 38.46 35.88 37.67
CA ASP A 989 37.32 35.87 38.60
C ASP A 989 35.99 36.60 38.31
N SER A 990 34.97 35.75 38.30
CA SER A 990 33.56 35.96 38.62
C SER A 990 33.36 36.31 40.12
N PRO A 991 32.13 36.43 40.67
CA PRO A 991 30.83 36.90 40.15
C PRO A 991 30.15 37.93 41.10
N SER A 992 28.94 38.38 40.74
CA SER A 992 27.73 38.43 41.60
C SER A 992 26.95 39.77 41.70
N LYS A 993 25.62 39.57 41.85
CA LYS A 993 24.51 40.45 42.29
C LYS A 993 23.77 41.24 41.21
N GLN A 994 22.50 40.96 40.93
CA GLN A 994 21.25 41.10 41.72
C GLN A 994 20.79 42.56 41.93
N ASP A 995 19.62 42.81 41.32
CA ASP A 995 18.45 43.60 41.73
C ASP A 995 18.52 45.08 42.10
N SER A 996 17.64 45.80 41.38
CA SER A 996 16.74 46.91 41.74
C SER A 996 16.86 48.02 40.69
N GLY A 997 15.82 48.65 40.14
CA GLY A 997 14.38 48.64 40.35
C GLY A 997 13.85 49.93 39.68
N GLU A 998 12.58 49.92 39.23
CA GLU A 998 11.73 51.09 38.94
C GLU A 998 12.08 51.96 37.70
N THR A 999 11.17 52.57 36.93
CA THR A 999 9.69 52.68 36.89
C THR A 999 9.27 53.23 35.51
N ASN A 1000 8.06 52.86 35.08
CA ASN A 1000 7.09 53.56 34.23
C ASN A 1000 7.51 54.78 33.38
N ARG A 1001 7.15 54.75 32.08
CA ARG A 1001 6.09 55.61 31.48
C ARG A 1001 5.87 55.32 29.99
N VAL A 1002 4.60 55.14 29.64
CA VAL A 1002 4.00 55.16 28.29
C VAL A 1002 4.01 56.61 27.75
N PRO A 1003 3.92 56.86 26.43
CA PRO A 1003 2.60 57.20 25.88
C PRO A 1003 2.30 56.65 24.46
N ALA A 1004 1.01 56.69 24.15
CA ALA A 1004 0.33 56.15 22.98
C ALA A 1004 0.09 57.21 21.85
N TRP A 1005 -0.80 56.83 20.90
CA TRP A 1005 -1.51 57.60 19.85
C TRP A 1005 -0.79 57.74 18.49
N SER A 1006 -1.43 57.83 17.32
CA SER A 1006 -2.69 57.31 16.72
C SER A 1006 -2.70 57.79 15.24
N ALA A 1007 -3.27 56.99 14.34
CA ALA A 1007 -3.99 57.33 13.07
C ALA A 1007 -3.80 58.71 12.36
N ALA A 1008 -3.66 58.70 11.02
CA ALA A 1008 -4.74 59.04 10.06
C ALA A 1008 -4.29 59.56 8.65
N LEU A 1009 -5.01 59.07 7.62
CA LEU A 1009 -5.57 59.73 6.41
C LEU A 1009 -4.78 60.00 5.10
N THR A 1010 -5.47 59.58 4.02
CA THR A 1010 -5.39 59.72 2.52
C THR A 1010 -5.76 61.18 2.06
N PRO A 1011 -6.06 61.56 0.77
CA PRO A 1011 -5.92 60.97 -0.60
C PRO A 1011 -5.51 61.97 -1.74
N LEU A 1012 -5.45 61.53 -3.02
CA LEU A 1012 -5.57 62.40 -4.22
C LEU A 1012 -6.17 61.66 -5.46
N ILE A 1013 -6.99 62.37 -6.24
CA ILE A 1013 -7.95 61.91 -7.27
C ILE A 1013 -7.83 62.74 -8.58
N ARG A 1014 -7.92 62.06 -9.76
CA ARG A 1014 -8.36 62.47 -11.14
C ARG A 1014 -7.62 63.63 -11.87
N ARG A 1015 -7.53 63.69 -13.22
CA ARG A 1015 -8.57 63.52 -14.27
C ARG A 1015 -7.91 63.61 -15.68
N GLU A 1016 -8.41 62.90 -16.69
CA GLU A 1016 -8.70 63.45 -18.03
C GLU A 1016 -9.53 62.49 -18.91
N GLN A 1017 -10.46 63.06 -19.68
CA GLN A 1017 -11.41 62.44 -20.63
C GLN A 1017 -11.25 63.14 -21.98
N GLN A 1018 -11.41 62.42 -23.10
CA GLN A 1018 -12.20 62.84 -24.28
C GLN A 1018 -12.38 61.67 -25.30
N GLN A 1019 -13.62 61.51 -25.79
CA GLN A 1019 -14.13 60.64 -26.90
C GLN A 1019 -14.24 61.49 -28.20
N PRO A 1020 -14.83 61.07 -29.38
CA PRO A 1020 -15.57 59.84 -29.77
C PRO A 1020 -15.31 59.28 -31.21
N GLN A 1021 -15.88 58.09 -31.57
CA GLN A 1021 -16.89 57.87 -32.64
C GLN A 1021 -17.02 56.40 -33.15
N GLN A 1022 -18.28 55.95 -33.27
CA GLN A 1022 -18.88 55.02 -34.27
C GLN A 1022 -18.42 53.54 -34.28
N GLN A 1023 -19.21 52.46 -34.23
CA GLN A 1023 -20.56 52.08 -34.73
C GLN A 1023 -21.15 50.86 -33.95
N GLN A 1024 -22.48 50.77 -33.85
CA GLN A 1024 -23.29 49.56 -33.54
C GLN A 1024 -23.69 48.84 -34.86
N PRO A 1025 -24.35 47.65 -34.87
CA PRO A 1025 -24.35 46.51 -33.93
C PRO A 1025 -24.20 45.13 -34.65
N GLN A 1026 -23.59 44.12 -33.99
CA GLN A 1026 -23.69 42.70 -34.40
C GLN A 1026 -24.54 41.85 -33.42
N GLN A 1027 -25.63 42.42 -32.89
CA GLN A 1027 -26.56 41.67 -32.02
C GLN A 1027 -27.44 40.64 -32.77
N GLY A 1028 -27.44 40.62 -34.10
CA GLY A 1028 -28.21 39.65 -34.90
C GLY A 1028 -27.61 38.24 -34.98
N ARG A 1029 -26.26 38.10 -34.94
CA ARG A 1029 -25.59 36.79 -35.08
C ARG A 1029 -25.60 35.96 -33.79
N TYR A 1030 -25.63 36.61 -32.63
CA TYR A 1030 -25.62 35.92 -31.34
C TYR A 1030 -26.97 35.27 -31.01
N GLN A 1031 -28.09 35.91 -31.37
CA GLN A 1031 -29.42 35.31 -31.20
C GLN A 1031 -29.70 34.19 -32.22
N GLN A 1032 -29.14 34.27 -33.44
CA GLN A 1032 -29.22 33.16 -34.40
C GLN A 1032 -28.38 31.95 -33.97
N GLN A 1033 -27.18 32.16 -33.42
CA GLN A 1033 -26.36 31.07 -32.85
C GLN A 1033 -26.98 30.46 -31.59
N GLN A 1034 -27.64 31.24 -30.73
CA GLN A 1034 -28.35 30.69 -29.58
C GLN A 1034 -29.64 29.95 -29.98
N ARG A 1035 -30.37 30.41 -31.01
CA ARG A 1035 -31.52 29.67 -31.54
C ARG A 1035 -31.10 28.37 -32.26
N GLN A 1036 -29.96 28.35 -32.96
CA GLN A 1036 -29.41 27.12 -33.54
C GLN A 1036 -28.92 26.15 -32.46
N ARG A 1037 -28.27 26.63 -31.39
CA ARG A 1037 -27.88 25.79 -30.25
C ARG A 1037 -29.07 25.26 -29.45
N GLN A 1038 -30.13 26.07 -29.26
CA GLN A 1038 -31.37 25.60 -28.63
C GLN A 1038 -32.18 24.65 -29.52
N GLN A 1039 -32.15 24.80 -30.85
CA GLN A 1039 -32.74 23.83 -31.78
C GLN A 1039 -31.95 22.52 -31.85
N GLN A 1040 -30.61 22.57 -31.77
CA GLN A 1040 -29.77 21.37 -31.65
C GLN A 1040 -29.97 20.65 -30.30
N GLN A 1041 -30.08 21.39 -29.19
CA GLN A 1041 -30.40 20.80 -27.87
C GLN A 1041 -31.83 20.24 -27.81
N ARG A 1042 -32.82 20.85 -28.48
CA ARG A 1042 -34.18 20.30 -28.60
C ARG A 1042 -34.28 19.10 -29.53
N GLN A 1043 -33.36 18.93 -30.49
CA GLN A 1043 -33.26 17.69 -31.29
C GLN A 1043 -32.53 16.56 -30.55
N GLN A 1044 -31.69 16.88 -29.56
CA GLN A 1044 -31.03 15.89 -28.68
C GLN A 1044 -31.88 15.46 -27.47
N GLN A 1045 -32.95 16.19 -27.12
CA GLN A 1045 -33.91 15.85 -26.06
C GLN A 1045 -35.22 15.24 -26.58
N ARG A 1046 -35.18 14.46 -27.66
CA ARG A 1046 -36.20 13.44 -27.92
C ARG A 1046 -35.68 12.11 -27.38
N PRO A 1047 -36.43 11.39 -26.52
CA PRO A 1047 -36.00 10.08 -26.07
C PRO A 1047 -36.02 9.14 -27.28
N LYS A 1048 -34.85 8.88 -27.86
CA LYS A 1048 -34.64 7.70 -28.68
C LYS A 1048 -34.48 6.53 -27.73
N THR A 1049 -35.60 5.96 -27.29
CA THR A 1049 -35.65 4.58 -26.84
C THR A 1049 -35.28 3.70 -28.02
N THR A 1050 -34.00 3.46 -28.22
CA THR A 1050 -33.52 2.32 -29.00
C THR A 1050 -33.46 1.15 -28.04
N THR A 1051 -34.63 0.61 -27.73
CA THR A 1051 -34.76 -0.75 -27.20
C THR A 1051 -34.11 -1.65 -28.24
N ARG A 1052 -32.90 -2.17 -27.99
CA ARG A 1052 -32.44 -3.36 -28.70
C ARG A 1052 -33.50 -4.42 -28.43
N LYS A 1053 -34.32 -4.74 -29.43
CA LYS A 1053 -35.17 -5.93 -29.44
C LYS A 1053 -34.22 -7.12 -29.26
N VAL A 1054 -34.08 -7.59 -28.03
CA VAL A 1054 -33.77 -8.99 -27.77
C VAL A 1054 -34.96 -9.74 -28.34
N ILE A 1055 -34.79 -10.36 -29.50
CA ILE A 1055 -35.74 -11.36 -29.98
C ILE A 1055 -35.66 -12.47 -28.94
N ARG A 1056 -36.63 -12.51 -28.01
CA ARG A 1056 -36.93 -13.71 -27.25
C ARG A 1056 -37.34 -14.78 -28.27
N ARG A 1057 -36.39 -15.62 -28.68
CA ARG A 1057 -36.75 -16.93 -29.20
C ARG A 1057 -37.26 -17.75 -28.01
N LYS A 1058 -38.36 -18.47 -28.21
CA LYS A 1058 -38.85 -19.43 -27.22
C LYS A 1058 -37.77 -20.51 -27.00
N PRO A 1059 -37.72 -21.16 -25.82
CA PRO A 1059 -36.64 -22.10 -25.45
C PRO A 1059 -36.64 -23.45 -26.21
N GLU A 1060 -37.19 -23.50 -27.42
CA GLU A 1060 -37.41 -24.76 -28.16
C GLU A 1060 -36.73 -24.77 -29.55
N GLU A 1061 -35.95 -23.73 -29.93
CA GLU A 1061 -35.33 -23.64 -31.27
C GLU A 1061 -33.91 -23.04 -31.26
N LEU A 1062 -32.96 -23.66 -30.56
CA LEU A 1062 -31.52 -23.42 -30.73
C LEU A 1062 -30.77 -24.75 -30.90
N SER A 1063 -29.99 -24.83 -31.99
CA SER A 1063 -29.18 -26.00 -32.37
C SER A 1063 -27.90 -26.07 -31.52
N PRO A 1064 -27.34 -27.26 -31.23
CA PRO A 1064 -26.21 -27.44 -30.31
C PRO A 1064 -24.84 -26.84 -30.73
N ASP A 1065 -24.71 -26.24 -31.93
CA ASP A 1065 -23.41 -25.96 -32.57
C ASP A 1065 -23.09 -24.46 -32.78
N ASP A 1066 -23.58 -23.54 -31.94
CA ASP A 1066 -23.24 -22.11 -32.04
C ASP A 1066 -21.97 -21.74 -31.22
N PRO A 1067 -20.86 -21.32 -31.87
CA PRO A 1067 -19.56 -21.09 -31.22
C PRO A 1067 -19.50 -19.88 -30.28
N TYR A 1068 -20.56 -19.06 -30.20
CA TYR A 1068 -20.59 -17.88 -29.30
C TYR A 1068 -21.02 -18.20 -27.86
N LEU A 1069 -21.45 -19.43 -27.57
CA LEU A 1069 -21.94 -19.87 -26.25
C LEU A 1069 -20.91 -20.60 -25.38
N GLN A 1070 -19.69 -20.86 -25.88
CA GLN A 1070 -18.69 -21.69 -25.19
C GLN A 1070 -17.65 -20.93 -24.35
N THR A 1071 -17.58 -19.59 -24.37
CA THR A 1071 -16.47 -18.86 -23.73
C THR A 1071 -16.84 -17.87 -22.62
N HIS A 1072 -18.13 -17.63 -22.33
CA HIS A 1072 -18.51 -16.71 -21.26
C HIS A 1072 -19.80 -17.13 -20.55
N MET A 1073 -19.66 -18.06 -19.59
CA MET A 1073 -20.64 -18.30 -18.53
C MET A 1073 -19.88 -18.46 -17.22
N ASP A 1074 -19.74 -17.36 -16.47
CA ASP A 1074 -19.42 -17.42 -15.04
C ASP A 1074 -20.60 -18.05 -14.30
N TYR A 1075 -20.39 -19.27 -13.83
CA TYR A 1075 -21.38 -20.06 -13.10
C TYR A 1075 -21.42 -19.64 -11.62
N SER A 1076 -22.16 -18.58 -11.30
CA SER A 1076 -22.80 -18.47 -9.98
C SER A 1076 -24.04 -17.59 -10.09
N LEU A 1077 -25.23 -18.21 -10.17
CA LEU A 1077 -26.53 -17.68 -9.71
C LEU A 1077 -27.73 -18.46 -10.26
N TYR A 1078 -27.59 -19.25 -11.33
CA TYR A 1078 -28.75 -19.89 -11.95
C TYR A 1078 -29.17 -21.25 -11.35
N ASN A 1079 -28.32 -21.91 -10.55
CA ASN A 1079 -28.64 -23.21 -9.93
C ASN A 1079 -28.93 -23.17 -8.43
N LEU A 1080 -28.93 -21.99 -7.78
CA LEU A 1080 -29.23 -21.90 -6.35
C LEU A 1080 -30.73 -21.78 -6.04
N ILE A 1081 -31.58 -21.45 -7.02
CA ILE A 1081 -33.00 -21.18 -6.75
C ILE A 1081 -33.86 -22.45 -6.74
N GLU A 1082 -33.50 -23.51 -7.50
CA GLU A 1082 -34.24 -24.78 -7.45
C GLU A 1082 -33.78 -25.75 -6.36
N TRP A 1083 -32.59 -25.55 -5.78
CA TRP A 1083 -32.08 -26.43 -4.71
C TRP A 1083 -32.63 -26.06 -3.32
N PHE A 1084 -32.97 -24.78 -3.09
CA PHE A 1084 -33.44 -24.29 -1.79
C PHE A 1084 -34.93 -24.58 -1.49
N ASP A 1085 -35.75 -24.89 -2.50
CA ASP A 1085 -37.20 -25.12 -2.31
C ASP A 1085 -37.57 -26.54 -1.84
N ARG A 1086 -36.60 -27.46 -1.64
CA ARG A 1086 -36.87 -28.86 -1.25
C ARG A 1086 -36.56 -29.26 0.20
N PHE A 1087 -36.01 -28.37 1.03
CA PHE A 1087 -35.76 -28.68 2.44
C PHE A 1087 -36.26 -27.58 3.39
N HIS A 1088 -37.58 -27.47 3.50
CA HIS A 1088 -38.24 -26.90 4.67
C HIS A 1088 -38.68 -28.03 5.60
N ILE A 1089 -37.97 -28.22 6.71
CA ILE A 1089 -38.52 -28.87 7.91
C ILE A 1089 -38.28 -27.94 9.10
N ILE A 1090 -39.37 -27.25 9.45
CA ILE A 1090 -39.82 -26.77 10.76
C ILE A 1090 -38.81 -26.91 11.91
N GLU A 1091 -38.30 -25.79 12.41
CA GLU A 1091 -37.93 -25.66 13.83
C GLU A 1091 -38.84 -24.59 14.46
N SER A 1092 -39.68 -25.08 15.36
CA SER A 1092 -40.57 -24.33 16.23
C SER A 1092 -39.81 -23.75 17.41
N ASP A 1093 -40.20 -22.52 17.78
CA ASP A 1093 -39.84 -21.82 19.02
C ASP A 1093 -39.81 -22.72 20.27
N ASN A 1094 -38.69 -22.63 21.02
CA ASN A 1094 -38.54 -22.67 22.49
C ASN A 1094 -37.27 -23.43 22.93
N TYR A 1095 -36.16 -22.71 23.15
CA TYR A 1095 -35.41 -22.58 24.42
C TYR A 1095 -34.03 -21.95 24.21
#